data_AF-A0A953JSF3-F1
#
_entry.id   AF-A0A953JSF3-F1
#
_cell.length_a   1.000
_cell.length_b   1.000
_cell.length_c   1.000
_cell.angle_alpha   90.00
_cell.angle_beta   90.00
_cell.angle_gamma   90.00
#
_symmetry.space_group_name_H-M   'P 1'
#
loop_
_entity.id
_entity.type
_entity.pdbx_description
1 polymer ?
#
loop_
_entity_poly.entity_id
_entity_poly.type
_entity_poly.pdbx_seq_one_letter_code
_entity_poly.pdbx_strand_id
1 'polypeptide(L)'
;MEHVSLRRRVGRITAVAAALVAMAPLGAPPAGAQDDPTKEPFLCTTQFNGLGQPKVDNDDRKGTPVYPETAPDTPDLTKQPLGWSQRCQADERVEYRYRDTAGKVQTLPADATALPADIAYLDVATLIGSDDMELAGATRIPYLYRYQRGTLPDTRFIYSVAMLVPFEEVTDAGTTWDDRYWNGRLVYSFGGGVGIGHSQGSLSNGDSQLDEALRSGHAVVYSSGTRTSVHYDLLLGGRVAEELKALFVDDHAEPRYTVGIGGSGGGIQQYVYAQNHPDLLDALIPQYSYPDMTTQTINIGDCELLEQYMDVTDADNPRWANWDNRELLEGQNTIEGFESDWQKATGDTGSSECIEGWRGSTPLALNPNFGLAADMDDVLLPYAGELLTKAAAGEPAVPDAFPDFGRLLRQSADPAEWVNWTHWDDAAEAYGIDPGTGFARVPWDNVGVQYGLRSVARGEITPDEFLELNERIGSWKAGEDNVPESCGMVAQMAGDTLGAFAKTVGLCEGDDLDQYSSRQMNLGTGAGPAPRSEGDVEAITNAFESGLEFDGRLGRDIPILDVRHYLEDQLDMHNVHQSFVVRERIRRSMGSVDNHVIWFQDARPEEDEEATSRLLMNVYRVMDEWVLSMQADADATAASTKPSEAVDACWDTSGQQIASGDGVWDGAVELALTGEGAWTDKAPAEVGGVTVGDCAAYFPIHSTSRIVAGGPITNDVYKCHLKPVTAAIDNGDYGAWAPNDAQQERLETIFPDGVCDWSKRSVGYPGLSSTEQRATASAQSHGSAAPTDDGTDVGSLWWVLLGAAIGLALVGAAYAGARGDRS
;
A
#
# COMPACT_ATOMS: atom_id res chain seq x y z
N MET A 1 20.05 33.18 62.84
CA MET A 1 19.78 31.73 62.96
C MET A 1 20.02 31.14 61.57
N GLU A 2 21.24 31.15 61.01
CA GLU A 2 22.48 30.42 61.42
C GLU A 2 22.32 28.90 61.27
N HIS A 3 23.19 28.14 60.58
CA HIS A 3 24.47 28.42 59.88
C HIS A 3 24.37 27.94 58.41
N VAL A 4 24.98 28.54 57.36
CA VAL A 4 26.36 28.99 57.10
C VAL A 4 27.39 27.86 56.89
N SER A 5 27.73 27.61 55.63
CA SER A 5 29.10 27.29 55.19
C SER A 5 29.36 27.88 53.80
N LEU A 6 30.42 28.69 53.69
CA LEU A 6 30.77 29.47 52.49
C LEU A 6 32.29 29.58 52.42
N ARG A 7 32.92 29.32 51.26
CA ARG A 7 34.31 29.65 50.82
C ARG A 7 34.62 28.83 49.55
N ARG A 8 35.37 29.25 48.52
CA ARG A 8 36.00 30.51 48.04
C ARG A 8 36.24 30.25 46.52
N ARG A 9 35.89 31.10 45.54
CA ARG A 9 36.35 32.46 45.20
C ARG A 9 37.86 32.56 44.84
N VAL A 10 38.15 32.76 43.54
CA VAL A 10 38.97 33.84 42.92
C VAL A 10 39.83 33.35 41.73
N GLY A 11 39.61 33.96 40.55
CA GLY A 11 40.51 33.91 39.38
C GLY A 11 40.10 34.99 38.36
N ARG A 12 40.87 36.09 38.27
CA ARG A 12 40.55 37.28 37.43
C ARG A 12 41.15 37.18 36.02
N ILE A 13 40.33 37.52 35.02
CA ILE A 13 40.48 38.61 34.02
C ILE A 13 41.91 38.94 33.53
N THR A 14 42.14 38.66 32.23
CA THR A 14 42.93 39.39 31.21
C THR A 14 42.64 38.71 29.85
N ALA A 15 42.63 39.33 28.67
CA ALA A 15 42.43 40.71 28.22
C ALA A 15 42.08 40.66 26.70
N VAL A 16 41.41 41.67 26.14
CA VAL A 16 40.99 41.70 24.73
C VAL A 16 42.16 42.07 23.80
N ALA A 17 42.37 41.31 22.73
CA ALA A 17 43.03 41.74 21.49
C ALA A 17 42.62 40.84 20.31
N ALA A 18 42.39 41.43 19.13
CA ALA A 18 41.85 40.76 17.95
C ALA A 18 42.91 40.42 16.89
N ALA A 19 42.68 39.36 16.11
CA ALA A 19 43.08 39.25 14.70
C ALA A 19 42.32 38.08 14.02
N LEU A 20 41.86 38.28 12.78
CA LEU A 20 41.16 37.26 11.99
C LEU A 20 42.12 36.16 11.52
N VAL A 21 41.72 34.88 11.63
CA VAL A 21 42.01 33.84 10.62
C VAL A 21 40.82 32.87 10.54
N ALA A 22 40.29 32.70 9.33
CA ALA A 22 39.40 31.63 8.86
C ALA A 22 38.36 31.04 9.86
N MET A 23 37.15 31.59 9.85
CA MET A 23 35.99 30.71 9.89
C MET A 23 36.04 29.87 8.59
N ALA A 24 36.36 28.58 8.71
CA ALA A 24 35.96 27.65 7.67
C ALA A 24 34.42 27.66 7.64
N PRO A 25 33.78 27.66 6.45
CA PRO A 25 32.35 27.48 6.42
C PRO A 25 32.01 26.13 7.08
N LEU A 26 31.02 26.13 7.97
CA LEU A 26 30.20 24.93 8.15
C LEU A 26 29.82 24.49 6.75
N GLY A 27 30.10 23.22 6.43
CA GLY A 27 30.19 22.77 5.04
C GLY A 27 29.01 23.27 4.23
N ALA A 28 29.28 23.79 3.02
CA ALA A 28 28.21 23.93 2.05
C ALA A 28 27.47 22.58 1.98
N PRO A 29 26.12 22.58 1.85
CA PRO A 29 25.42 21.34 1.55
C PRO A 29 26.12 20.67 0.36
N PRO A 30 26.23 19.34 0.33
CA PRO A 30 26.95 18.65 -0.73
C PRO A 30 26.44 19.18 -2.07
N ALA A 31 27.36 19.75 -2.86
CA ALA A 31 27.05 20.25 -4.19
C ALA A 31 26.69 19.03 -5.04
N GLY A 32 25.39 18.82 -5.20
CA GLY A 32 24.84 17.46 -5.32
C GLY A 32 23.66 17.26 -4.36
N ALA A 33 22.68 18.17 -4.40
CA ALA A 33 21.34 17.65 -4.61
C ALA A 33 21.46 16.87 -5.92
N GLN A 34 21.44 15.55 -5.84
CA GLN A 34 20.97 14.81 -7.00
C GLN A 34 19.55 15.33 -7.22
N ASP A 35 19.29 15.94 -8.39
CA ASP A 35 17.98 15.76 -9.00
C ASP A 35 17.63 14.28 -8.80
N ASP A 36 16.43 13.92 -8.35
CA ASP A 36 16.01 12.52 -8.46
C ASP A 36 15.62 12.29 -9.93
N PRO A 37 16.53 11.79 -10.79
CA PRO A 37 16.32 11.80 -12.24
C PRO A 37 15.91 10.40 -12.70
N THR A 38 15.50 9.55 -11.74
CA THR A 38 15.50 8.09 -11.87
C THR A 38 14.35 7.63 -12.76
N LYS A 39 13.16 8.21 -12.57
CA LYS A 39 11.94 7.85 -13.31
C LYS A 39 11.70 8.83 -14.44
N GLU A 40 12.51 8.66 -15.48
CA GLU A 40 12.39 9.38 -16.75
C GLU A 40 12.17 8.38 -17.89
N PRO A 41 11.12 8.51 -18.72
CA PRO A 41 10.24 9.67 -18.85
C PRO A 41 9.18 9.77 -17.73
N PHE A 42 8.60 10.95 -17.54
CA PHE A 42 7.55 11.18 -16.55
C PHE A 42 6.39 12.00 -17.13
N LEU A 43 5.16 11.64 -16.80
CA LEU A 43 3.95 12.31 -17.27
C LEU A 43 3.48 13.39 -16.30
N CYS A 44 3.34 14.62 -16.79
CA CYS A 44 2.74 15.70 -16.02
C CYS A 44 1.21 15.65 -16.13
N THR A 45 0.53 15.68 -14.98
CA THR A 45 -0.95 15.58 -14.85
C THR A 45 -1.58 16.86 -14.31
N THR A 46 -0.80 17.92 -14.08
CA THR A 46 -1.25 19.22 -13.51
C THR A 46 -2.53 19.75 -14.14
N GLN A 47 -2.66 19.65 -15.47
CA GLN A 47 -3.82 20.15 -16.22
C GLN A 47 -5.10 19.41 -15.85
N PHE A 48 -5.05 18.08 -15.80
CA PHE A 48 -6.18 17.20 -15.48
C PHE A 48 -6.62 17.36 -14.01
N ASN A 49 -5.68 17.71 -13.13
CA ASN A 49 -5.91 18.04 -11.72
C ASN A 49 -6.38 19.50 -11.48
N GLY A 50 -6.58 20.30 -12.54
CA GLY A 50 -7.09 21.67 -12.46
C GLY A 50 -6.07 22.73 -12.02
N LEU A 51 -4.77 22.41 -12.09
CA LEU A 51 -3.66 23.36 -11.83
C LEU A 51 -3.21 24.12 -13.10
N GLY A 52 -3.73 23.74 -14.27
CA GLY A 52 -3.32 24.28 -15.57
C GLY A 52 -2.14 23.50 -16.17
N GLN A 53 -1.66 23.93 -17.34
CA GLN A 53 -0.48 23.31 -17.96
C GLN A 53 0.77 23.48 -17.07
N PRO A 54 1.71 22.52 -17.07
CA PRO A 54 2.94 22.66 -16.32
C PRO A 54 3.85 23.73 -16.93
N LYS A 55 4.77 24.27 -16.13
CA LYS A 55 5.72 25.30 -16.51
C LYS A 55 6.75 24.73 -17.49
N VAL A 56 6.99 25.45 -18.60
CA VAL A 56 8.09 25.13 -19.53
C VAL A 56 9.43 25.21 -18.79
N ASP A 57 10.20 24.12 -18.82
CA ASP A 57 11.54 24.03 -18.24
C ASP A 57 12.63 23.65 -19.27
N ASN A 58 12.26 23.12 -20.44
CA ASN A 58 13.20 22.76 -21.50
C ASN A 58 12.67 22.96 -22.94
N ASP A 59 13.60 23.14 -23.88
CA ASP A 59 13.37 23.13 -25.34
C ASP A 59 13.85 21.81 -26.00
N ASP A 60 14.36 20.86 -25.20
CA ASP A 60 15.01 19.62 -25.66
C ASP A 60 14.03 18.50 -26.01
N ARG A 61 12.72 18.76 -25.91
CA ARG A 61 11.61 17.81 -26.15
C ARG A 61 11.50 16.68 -25.12
N LYS A 62 11.89 16.97 -23.87
CA LYS A 62 11.82 16.04 -22.74
C LYS A 62 10.61 16.31 -21.85
N GLY A 63 9.89 15.26 -21.48
CA GLY A 63 8.65 15.35 -20.69
C GLY A 63 7.47 15.92 -21.48
N THR A 64 6.44 16.38 -20.75
CA THR A 64 5.16 16.78 -21.34
C THR A 64 5.26 18.07 -22.17
N PRO A 65 4.77 18.11 -23.42
CA PRO A 65 4.71 19.34 -24.22
C PRO A 65 3.70 20.35 -23.67
N VAL A 66 4.08 21.63 -23.67
CA VAL A 66 3.25 22.75 -23.20
C VAL A 66 2.85 23.61 -24.40
N TYR A 67 1.58 23.98 -24.52
CA TYR A 67 1.02 24.65 -25.69
C TYR A 67 0.50 26.06 -25.39
N PRO A 68 0.36 26.93 -26.41
CA PRO A 68 -0.39 28.18 -26.29
C PRO A 68 -1.83 27.92 -25.88
N GLU A 69 -2.45 28.82 -25.12
CA GLU A 69 -3.83 28.64 -24.65
C GLU A 69 -4.87 29.39 -25.51
N THR A 70 -6.04 28.78 -25.69
CA THR A 70 -7.21 29.42 -26.33
C THR A 70 -8.08 30.20 -25.35
N ALA A 71 -8.06 29.77 -24.09
CA ALA A 71 -8.66 30.33 -22.88
C ALA A 71 -7.87 29.79 -21.68
N PRO A 72 -7.94 30.38 -20.48
CA PRO A 72 -7.21 29.88 -19.31
C PRO A 72 -7.38 28.36 -19.13
N ASP A 73 -6.26 27.67 -18.89
CA ASP A 73 -6.18 26.22 -18.70
C ASP A 73 -6.67 25.39 -19.90
N THR A 74 -6.79 25.98 -21.10
CA THR A 74 -7.31 25.34 -22.32
C THR A 74 -6.28 25.35 -23.47
N PRO A 75 -5.46 24.29 -23.62
CA PRO A 75 -4.39 24.20 -24.63
C PRO A 75 -4.88 24.24 -26.08
N ASP A 76 -4.11 24.88 -26.96
CA ASP A 76 -4.28 24.86 -28.43
C ASP A 76 -3.32 23.87 -29.09
N LEU A 77 -3.71 22.60 -29.10
CA LEU A 77 -2.98 21.51 -29.76
C LEU A 77 -2.88 21.67 -31.30
N THR A 78 -3.53 22.69 -31.90
CA THR A 78 -3.32 23.04 -33.32
C THR A 78 -2.06 23.87 -33.56
N LYS A 79 -1.36 24.26 -32.49
CA LYS A 79 -0.09 25.00 -32.55
C LYS A 79 1.09 24.08 -32.26
N GLN A 80 2.28 24.59 -32.56
CA GLN A 80 3.50 24.02 -32.02
C GLN A 80 3.55 24.26 -30.50
N PRO A 81 4.15 23.35 -29.71
CA PRO A 81 4.46 23.60 -28.31
C PRO A 81 5.26 24.90 -28.13
N LEU A 82 5.06 25.55 -26.99
CA LEU A 82 5.89 26.65 -26.48
C LEU A 82 7.22 26.15 -25.92
N GLY A 83 7.26 24.87 -25.53
CA GLY A 83 8.38 24.16 -24.91
C GLY A 83 7.86 22.88 -24.24
N TRP A 84 8.67 22.27 -23.38
CA TRP A 84 8.34 21.05 -22.64
C TRP A 84 8.61 21.21 -21.15
N SER A 85 8.02 20.31 -20.37
CA SER A 85 8.10 20.23 -18.92
C SER A 85 8.54 18.82 -18.49
N GLN A 86 9.72 18.71 -17.91
CA GLN A 86 10.22 17.48 -17.29
C GLN A 86 9.99 17.44 -15.77
N ARG A 87 9.96 18.60 -15.10
CA ARG A 87 9.74 18.74 -13.65
C ARG A 87 8.27 18.89 -13.24
N CYS A 88 7.35 18.98 -14.21
CA CYS A 88 5.90 19.03 -14.00
C CYS A 88 5.40 20.10 -13.01
N GLN A 89 6.13 21.20 -12.88
CA GLN A 89 5.84 22.24 -11.88
C GLN A 89 4.64 23.10 -12.30
N ALA A 90 3.71 23.35 -11.38
CA ALA A 90 2.60 24.29 -11.56
C ALA A 90 2.70 25.47 -10.58
N ASP A 91 1.78 26.42 -10.68
CA ASP A 91 1.56 27.42 -9.63
C ASP A 91 0.51 26.89 -8.64
N GLU A 92 0.63 27.30 -7.37
CA GLU A 92 -0.35 26.97 -6.33
C GLU A 92 -1.73 27.57 -6.66
N ARG A 93 -2.78 26.82 -6.31
CA ARG A 93 -4.17 27.27 -6.37
C ARG A 93 -4.87 27.02 -5.04
N VAL A 94 -5.42 28.09 -4.49
CA VAL A 94 -6.28 28.07 -3.31
C VAL A 94 -7.75 28.10 -3.76
N GLU A 95 -8.51 27.09 -3.40
CA GLU A 95 -9.98 27.11 -3.43
C GLU A 95 -10.54 27.17 -2.02
N TYR A 96 -11.65 27.87 -1.82
CA TYR A 96 -12.46 27.72 -0.62
C TYR A 96 -13.64 26.80 -0.93
N ARG A 97 -13.88 25.82 -0.05
CA ARG A 97 -14.90 24.79 -0.22
C ARG A 97 -15.71 24.66 1.06
N TYR A 98 -16.96 24.23 0.93
CA TYR A 98 -17.83 23.99 2.09
C TYR A 98 -18.64 22.72 1.90
N ARG A 99 -19.11 22.12 2.99
CA ARG A 99 -20.18 21.12 2.90
C ARG A 99 -21.54 21.77 3.01
N ASP A 100 -22.44 21.41 2.10
CA ASP A 100 -23.85 21.80 2.19
C ASP A 100 -24.61 20.95 3.22
N THR A 101 -25.84 21.36 3.55
CA THR A 101 -26.75 20.62 4.46
C THR A 101 -27.17 19.22 3.96
N ALA A 102 -26.80 18.83 2.74
CA ALA A 102 -26.95 17.46 2.21
C ALA A 102 -25.62 16.67 2.25
N GLY A 103 -24.58 17.20 2.89
CA GLY A 103 -23.27 16.57 3.07
C GLY A 103 -22.32 16.70 1.88
N LYS A 104 -22.72 17.39 0.80
CA LYS A 104 -21.92 17.46 -0.43
C LYS A 104 -20.92 18.61 -0.37
N VAL A 105 -19.73 18.36 -0.91
CA VAL A 105 -18.71 19.39 -1.13
C VAL A 105 -19.15 20.33 -2.25
N GLN A 106 -19.05 21.62 -1.98
CA GLN A 106 -19.35 22.72 -2.89
C GLN A 106 -18.17 23.69 -2.93
N THR A 107 -17.76 24.15 -4.12
CA THR A 107 -16.75 25.23 -4.25
C THR A 107 -17.42 26.58 -4.04
N LEU A 108 -16.84 27.40 -3.16
CA LEU A 108 -17.28 28.76 -2.91
C LEU A 108 -16.82 29.69 -4.06
N PRO A 109 -17.67 30.58 -4.61
CA PRO A 109 -17.24 31.56 -5.60
C PRO A 109 -16.13 32.48 -5.08
N ALA A 110 -15.12 32.76 -5.91
CA ALA A 110 -13.99 33.61 -5.55
C ALA A 110 -14.37 35.09 -5.27
N ASP A 111 -15.58 35.51 -5.63
CA ASP A 111 -16.16 36.83 -5.33
C ASP A 111 -17.24 36.78 -4.22
N ALA A 112 -17.30 35.71 -3.44
CA ALA A 112 -18.24 35.55 -2.34
C ALA A 112 -18.06 36.64 -1.25
N THR A 113 -19.15 37.30 -0.89
CA THR A 113 -19.19 38.38 0.13
C THR A 113 -20.05 38.03 1.34
N ALA A 114 -20.65 36.84 1.36
CA ALA A 114 -21.35 36.26 2.49
C ALA A 114 -21.31 34.72 2.40
N LEU A 115 -21.48 34.05 3.54
CA LEU A 115 -21.64 32.59 3.59
C LEU A 115 -22.87 32.12 2.78
N PRO A 116 -22.79 30.97 2.09
CA PRO A 116 -23.93 30.31 1.45
C PRO A 116 -25.06 30.02 2.45
N ALA A 117 -26.32 30.05 1.98
CA ALA A 117 -27.49 29.85 2.84
C ALA A 117 -27.73 28.37 3.24
N ASP A 118 -27.12 27.47 2.49
CA ASP A 118 -27.19 26.01 2.57
C ASP A 118 -25.93 25.36 3.16
N ILE A 119 -24.98 26.17 3.67
CA ILE A 119 -23.79 25.66 4.36
C ILE A 119 -24.15 24.89 5.64
N ALA A 120 -23.53 23.73 5.83
CA ALA A 120 -23.58 22.98 7.07
C ALA A 120 -22.80 23.69 8.18
N TYR A 121 -23.12 23.37 9.43
CA TYR A 121 -22.40 23.88 10.60
C TYR A 121 -21.89 22.70 11.42
N LEU A 122 -20.65 22.79 11.90
CA LEU A 122 -20.06 21.88 12.86
C LEU A 122 -20.35 22.41 14.27
N ASP A 123 -20.87 21.55 15.16
CA ASP A 123 -21.02 21.90 16.58
C ASP A 123 -19.65 21.82 17.28
N VAL A 124 -19.28 22.85 18.03
CA VAL A 124 -17.94 22.94 18.64
C VAL A 124 -17.69 21.80 19.66
N ALA A 125 -18.77 21.23 20.21
CA ALA A 125 -18.71 20.10 21.12
C ALA A 125 -18.33 18.76 20.45
N THR A 126 -18.30 18.66 19.11
CA THR A 126 -17.83 17.47 18.38
C THR A 126 -16.41 17.61 17.83
N LEU A 127 -15.81 18.80 17.94
CA LEU A 127 -14.43 19.06 17.52
C LEU A 127 -13.45 18.53 18.59
N ILE A 128 -12.47 17.75 18.15
CA ILE A 128 -11.37 17.26 18.99
C ILE A 128 -10.42 18.44 19.26
N GLY A 129 -10.08 18.67 20.52
CA GLY A 129 -9.17 19.74 20.91
C GLY A 129 -9.72 21.16 20.73
N SER A 130 -11.04 21.37 20.82
CA SER A 130 -11.65 22.70 20.62
C SER A 130 -11.19 23.79 21.60
N ASP A 131 -10.63 23.42 22.76
CA ASP A 131 -9.97 24.36 23.68
C ASP A 131 -8.63 24.91 23.14
N ASP A 132 -8.01 24.24 22.16
CA ASP A 132 -6.80 24.71 21.46
C ASP A 132 -7.14 25.67 20.28
N MET A 133 -8.44 25.87 19.95
CA MET A 133 -8.91 26.63 18.78
C MET A 133 -9.38 28.06 19.13
N GLU A 134 -9.17 29.03 18.23
CA GLU A 134 -9.55 30.44 18.43
C GLU A 134 -11.00 30.75 17.96
N LEU A 135 -11.97 30.10 18.61
CA LEU A 135 -13.38 30.10 18.19
C LEU A 135 -14.23 31.31 18.65
N ALA A 136 -13.62 32.30 19.32
CA ALA A 136 -14.29 33.52 19.83
C ALA A 136 -15.57 33.29 20.67
N GLY A 137 -15.72 32.11 21.29
CA GLY A 137 -16.92 31.73 22.05
C GLY A 137 -18.11 31.27 21.21
N ALA A 138 -17.91 30.94 19.93
CA ALA A 138 -18.90 30.29 19.09
C ALA A 138 -19.26 28.90 19.64
N THR A 139 -20.52 28.50 19.53
CA THR A 139 -20.97 27.12 19.85
C THR A 139 -21.02 26.22 18.61
N ARG A 140 -20.92 26.82 17.42
CA ARG A 140 -20.89 26.16 16.11
C ARG A 140 -20.11 27.03 15.13
N ILE A 141 -19.42 26.40 14.18
CA ILE A 141 -18.69 27.06 13.09
C ILE A 141 -19.26 26.62 11.72
N PRO A 142 -19.16 27.44 10.67
CA PRO A 142 -19.49 26.97 9.31
C PRO A 142 -18.56 25.81 8.94
N TYR A 143 -19.07 24.79 8.23
CA TYR A 143 -18.22 23.78 7.63
C TYR A 143 -17.61 24.32 6.32
N LEU A 144 -16.73 25.32 6.47
CA LEU A 144 -15.94 25.97 5.44
C LEU A 144 -14.47 25.58 5.63
N TYR A 145 -13.79 25.23 4.55
CA TYR A 145 -12.38 24.88 4.55
C TYR A 145 -11.64 25.48 3.35
N ARG A 146 -10.37 25.79 3.57
CA ARG A 146 -9.38 26.08 2.53
C ARG A 146 -8.94 24.76 1.90
N TYR A 147 -8.74 24.77 0.59
CA TYR A 147 -8.18 23.66 -0.20
C TYR A 147 -7.05 24.20 -1.08
N GLN A 148 -5.84 24.23 -0.52
CA GLN A 148 -4.61 24.54 -1.27
C GLN A 148 -4.23 23.33 -2.11
N ARG A 149 -3.73 23.56 -3.32
CA ARG A 149 -3.07 22.55 -4.16
C ARG A 149 -1.91 23.16 -4.92
N GLY A 150 -0.86 22.39 -5.13
CA GLY A 150 0.27 22.79 -5.96
C GLY A 150 1.10 21.58 -6.36
N THR A 151 2.34 21.82 -6.78
CA THR A 151 3.33 20.78 -7.06
C THR A 151 4.49 20.92 -6.11
N LEU A 152 4.94 19.80 -5.55
CA LEU A 152 6.11 19.75 -4.67
C LEU A 152 7.36 20.15 -5.48
N PRO A 153 8.16 21.13 -5.00
CA PRO A 153 9.33 21.62 -5.73
C PRO A 153 10.33 20.54 -6.14
N ASP A 154 10.67 19.62 -5.24
CA ASP A 154 11.74 18.64 -5.43
C ASP A 154 11.21 17.31 -5.95
N THR A 155 10.20 16.71 -5.30
CA THR A 155 9.62 15.42 -5.71
C THR A 155 8.57 15.52 -6.82
N ARG A 156 8.26 16.72 -7.34
CA ARG A 156 7.35 17.02 -8.48
C ARG A 156 5.89 16.53 -8.39
N PHE A 157 5.50 15.76 -7.38
CA PHE A 157 4.11 15.30 -7.22
C PHE A 157 3.13 16.43 -6.89
N ILE A 158 1.85 16.21 -7.14
CA ILE A 158 0.80 17.16 -6.80
C ILE A 158 0.43 16.96 -5.34
N TYR A 159 0.40 18.06 -4.58
CA TYR A 159 -0.05 18.05 -3.19
C TYR A 159 -1.41 18.72 -3.04
N SER A 160 -2.06 18.44 -1.91
CA SER A 160 -3.20 19.18 -1.39
C SER A 160 -3.13 19.35 0.13
N VAL A 161 -3.60 20.50 0.62
CA VAL A 161 -3.84 20.77 2.04
C VAL A 161 -5.29 21.20 2.21
N ALA A 162 -6.03 20.52 3.10
CA ALA A 162 -7.39 20.88 3.48
C ALA A 162 -7.46 21.25 4.97
N MET A 163 -8.00 22.42 5.29
CA MET A 163 -8.07 22.93 6.68
C MET A 163 -9.31 23.79 6.89
N LEU A 164 -10.01 23.64 8.01
CA LEU A 164 -11.15 24.50 8.36
C LEU A 164 -10.70 25.97 8.52
N VAL A 165 -11.49 26.91 7.98
CA VAL A 165 -11.17 28.35 8.01
C VAL A 165 -12.39 29.22 8.35
N PRO A 166 -12.19 30.40 8.96
CA PRO A 166 -13.23 31.40 9.10
C PRO A 166 -13.61 32.00 7.74
N PHE A 167 -14.82 32.59 7.64
CA PHE A 167 -15.24 33.25 6.39
C PHE A 167 -14.43 34.51 6.10
N GLU A 168 -13.89 35.13 7.15
CA GLU A 168 -13.01 36.28 7.12
C GLU A 168 -11.80 36.06 6.19
N GLU A 169 -11.21 34.85 6.15
CA GLU A 169 -10.07 34.52 5.27
C GLU A 169 -10.43 34.66 3.78
N VAL A 170 -11.66 34.28 3.41
CA VAL A 170 -12.18 34.44 2.04
C VAL A 170 -12.25 35.92 1.65
N THR A 171 -12.65 36.79 2.59
CA THR A 171 -12.85 38.22 2.34
C THR A 171 -11.57 39.06 2.42
N ASP A 172 -10.58 38.62 3.21
CA ASP A 172 -9.28 39.28 3.42
C ASP A 172 -8.12 38.55 2.70
N ALA A 173 -8.46 37.69 1.72
CA ALA A 173 -7.54 36.80 1.00
C ALA A 173 -6.29 37.52 0.46
N GLY A 174 -5.11 37.01 0.86
CA GLY A 174 -3.81 37.52 0.42
C GLY A 174 -3.06 38.40 1.44
N THR A 175 -3.37 38.29 2.74
CA THR A 175 -2.62 39.00 3.81
C THR A 175 -1.84 38.07 4.75
N THR A 176 -2.44 36.99 5.24
CA THR A 176 -1.84 35.83 5.96
C THR A 176 -2.83 34.65 5.92
N TRP A 177 -2.38 33.41 6.11
CA TRP A 177 -3.27 32.28 6.43
C TRP A 177 -3.97 32.49 7.78
N ASP A 178 -5.19 31.99 7.95
CA ASP A 178 -6.03 32.20 9.15
C ASP A 178 -6.44 30.88 9.82
N ASP A 179 -5.45 30.24 10.42
CA ASP A 179 -5.57 28.89 10.97
C ASP A 179 -6.31 28.84 12.32
N ARG A 180 -7.09 29.88 12.67
CA ARG A 180 -7.84 29.98 13.94
C ARG A 180 -8.88 28.89 14.16
N TYR A 181 -9.32 28.23 13.08
CA TYR A 181 -10.27 27.11 13.07
C TYR A 181 -9.58 25.75 12.87
N TRP A 182 -8.26 25.68 12.98
CA TRP A 182 -7.51 24.43 13.09
C TRP A 182 -7.28 24.07 14.56
N ASN A 183 -7.39 22.80 14.91
CA ASN A 183 -7.13 22.30 16.26
C ASN A 183 -5.65 21.99 16.54
N GLY A 184 -4.74 22.29 15.62
CA GLY A 184 -3.31 21.99 15.77
C GLY A 184 -2.91 20.53 15.46
N ARG A 185 -3.84 19.64 15.07
CA ARG A 185 -3.53 18.26 14.67
C ARG A 185 -3.45 18.11 13.15
N LEU A 186 -2.49 17.32 12.68
CA LEU A 186 -2.32 17.00 11.27
C LEU A 186 -2.66 15.52 11.00
N VAL A 187 -3.54 15.27 10.04
CA VAL A 187 -3.76 13.96 9.44
C VAL A 187 -2.98 13.91 8.14
N TYR A 188 -2.00 13.00 8.05
CA TYR A 188 -1.40 12.63 6.78
C TYR A 188 -2.23 11.51 6.17
N SER A 189 -2.88 11.81 5.05
CA SER A 189 -3.74 10.89 4.31
C SER A 189 -2.94 10.16 3.22
N PHE A 190 -2.93 8.84 3.27
CA PHE A 190 -2.16 7.95 2.38
C PHE A 190 -3.10 7.14 1.49
N GLY A 191 -2.94 7.24 0.17
CA GLY A 191 -3.77 6.55 -0.82
C GLY A 191 -3.30 5.13 -1.13
N GLY A 192 -4.25 4.20 -1.34
CA GLY A 192 -3.98 2.81 -1.70
C GLY A 192 -3.93 2.51 -3.21
N GLY A 193 -4.08 1.23 -3.55
CA GLY A 193 -4.00 0.67 -4.93
C GLY A 193 -2.56 0.30 -5.35
N VAL A 194 -2.37 -0.15 -6.59
CA VAL A 194 -1.05 -0.58 -7.14
C VAL A 194 -0.78 0.16 -8.46
N GLY A 195 0.43 0.70 -8.65
CA GLY A 195 0.84 1.42 -9.86
C GLY A 195 2.36 1.39 -10.05
N ILE A 196 2.80 1.53 -11.31
CA ILE A 196 4.20 1.37 -11.73
C ILE A 196 4.75 2.69 -12.27
N GLY A 197 4.97 3.66 -11.37
CA GLY A 197 5.78 4.85 -11.65
C GLY A 197 5.31 5.79 -12.77
N HIS A 198 6.27 6.58 -13.24
CA HIS A 198 6.23 7.34 -14.50
C HIS A 198 5.09 8.37 -14.71
N SER A 199 4.28 8.66 -13.71
CA SER A 199 3.26 9.72 -13.75
C SER A 199 3.23 10.53 -12.46
N GLN A 200 2.88 11.82 -12.60
CA GLN A 200 2.59 12.72 -11.51
C GLN A 200 1.28 12.35 -10.78
N GLY A 201 0.42 11.53 -11.37
CA GLY A 201 -0.77 10.97 -10.73
C GLY A 201 -1.91 11.97 -10.51
N SER A 202 -2.97 11.52 -9.83
CA SER A 202 -4.18 12.30 -9.59
C SER A 202 -4.56 12.43 -8.11
N LEU A 203 -5.07 13.60 -7.73
CA LEU A 203 -5.61 13.86 -6.40
C LEU A 203 -6.93 13.12 -6.20
N SER A 204 -7.02 12.30 -5.14
CA SER A 204 -8.26 11.65 -4.74
C SER A 204 -9.22 12.66 -4.12
N ASN A 205 -10.45 12.75 -4.61
CA ASN A 205 -11.45 13.69 -4.09
C ASN A 205 -11.85 13.42 -2.63
N GLY A 206 -11.75 12.16 -2.16
CA GLY A 206 -12.00 11.78 -0.78
C GLY A 206 -10.77 11.99 0.10
N ASP A 207 -9.67 11.31 -0.24
CA ASP A 207 -8.47 11.23 0.61
C ASP A 207 -7.78 12.59 0.81
N SER A 208 -7.90 13.50 -0.17
CA SER A 208 -7.37 14.88 -0.05
C SER A 208 -8.15 15.77 0.95
N GLN A 209 -9.37 15.38 1.32
CA GLN A 209 -10.35 16.20 2.04
C GLN A 209 -11.19 15.33 3.00
N LEU A 210 -10.53 14.40 3.71
CA LEU A 210 -11.17 13.42 4.59
C LEU A 210 -12.22 14.06 5.52
N ASP A 211 -13.47 13.58 5.41
CA ASP A 211 -14.63 14.20 6.07
C ASP A 211 -14.50 14.11 7.60
N GLU A 212 -14.22 12.92 8.12
CA GLU A 212 -14.08 12.62 9.54
C GLU A 212 -12.95 13.43 10.20
N ALA A 213 -11.84 13.62 9.50
CA ALA A 213 -10.72 14.44 9.98
C ALA A 213 -11.10 15.94 10.05
N LEU A 214 -11.68 16.49 8.97
CA LEU A 214 -12.13 17.88 8.93
C LEU A 214 -13.28 18.13 9.93
N ARG A 215 -14.22 17.20 10.10
CA ARG A 215 -15.28 17.25 11.13
C ARG A 215 -14.75 17.19 12.56
N SER A 216 -13.55 16.63 12.75
CA SER A 216 -12.84 16.61 14.03
C SER A 216 -12.03 17.89 14.30
N GLY A 217 -11.84 18.75 13.29
CA GLY A 217 -11.07 19.99 13.36
C GLY A 217 -9.61 19.87 12.90
N HIS A 218 -9.19 18.68 12.47
CA HIS A 218 -7.83 18.40 12.00
C HIS A 218 -7.59 19.01 10.61
N ALA A 219 -6.33 19.35 10.33
CA ALA A 219 -5.89 19.59 8.96
C ALA A 219 -5.59 18.26 8.27
N VAL A 220 -5.81 18.18 6.96
CA VAL A 220 -5.50 17.01 6.12
C VAL A 220 -4.45 17.40 5.09
N VAL A 221 -3.37 16.64 5.01
CA VAL A 221 -2.39 16.71 3.90
C VAL A 221 -2.41 15.41 3.10
N TYR A 222 -2.22 15.54 1.80
CA TYR A 222 -2.23 14.43 0.85
C TYR A 222 -1.39 14.77 -0.37
N SER A 223 -0.68 13.79 -0.94
CA SER A 223 0.01 13.91 -2.23
C SER A 223 -0.36 12.77 -3.17
N SER A 224 -0.36 13.04 -4.48
CA SER A 224 -0.41 11.99 -5.49
C SER A 224 0.82 11.07 -5.46
N GLY A 225 1.95 11.53 -4.94
CA GLY A 225 3.15 10.72 -4.67
C GLY A 225 3.11 9.95 -3.34
N THR A 226 2.01 10.06 -2.59
CA THR A 226 1.71 9.21 -1.43
C THR A 226 0.45 8.37 -1.67
N ARG A 227 0.22 8.02 -2.95
CA ARG A 227 -0.86 7.14 -3.41
C ARG A 227 -0.24 5.97 -4.15
N THR A 228 -0.32 4.76 -3.60
CA THR A 228 0.39 3.59 -4.15
C THR A 228 -0.14 3.12 -5.51
N SER A 229 -1.32 3.59 -5.94
CA SER A 229 -1.79 3.42 -7.32
C SER A 229 -1.11 4.31 -8.36
N VAL A 230 -0.19 5.20 -7.95
CA VAL A 230 0.62 6.04 -8.86
C VAL A 230 2.01 5.45 -9.03
N HIS A 231 2.65 5.05 -7.93
CA HIS A 231 3.88 4.27 -7.89
C HIS A 231 3.95 3.44 -6.61
N TYR A 232 4.72 2.35 -6.60
CA TYR A 232 4.91 1.51 -5.41
C TYR A 232 6.31 1.64 -4.79
N ASP A 233 7.13 2.52 -5.31
CA ASP A 233 8.37 2.95 -4.64
C ASP A 233 8.06 3.75 -3.35
N LEU A 234 8.15 3.04 -2.22
CA LEU A 234 7.94 3.62 -0.88
C LEU A 234 9.13 4.45 -0.40
N LEU A 235 10.32 4.32 -1.00
CA LEU A 235 11.45 5.20 -0.66
C LEU A 235 11.21 6.60 -1.21
N LEU A 236 10.76 6.68 -2.48
CA LEU A 236 10.27 7.92 -3.08
C LEU A 236 9.06 8.47 -2.32
N GLY A 237 8.06 7.64 -2.00
CA GLY A 237 6.87 8.07 -1.27
C GLY A 237 7.16 8.62 0.14
N GLY A 238 8.15 8.08 0.83
CA GLY A 238 8.64 8.62 2.10
C GLY A 238 9.23 10.03 1.96
N ARG A 239 10.06 10.25 0.92
CA ARG A 239 10.60 11.59 0.58
C ARG A 239 9.48 12.59 0.24
N VAL A 240 8.46 12.17 -0.49
CA VAL A 240 7.27 12.98 -0.80
C VAL A 240 6.54 13.41 0.49
N ALA A 241 6.42 12.48 1.45
CA ALA A 241 5.74 12.75 2.71
C ALA A 241 6.52 13.73 3.61
N GLU A 242 7.85 13.61 3.66
CA GLU A 242 8.72 14.58 4.35
C GLU A 242 8.61 15.98 3.71
N GLU A 243 8.65 16.07 2.37
CA GLU A 243 8.54 17.34 1.65
C GLU A 243 7.19 18.03 1.87
N LEU A 244 6.08 17.28 1.82
CA LEU A 244 4.74 17.85 2.08
C LEU A 244 4.55 18.24 3.56
N LYS A 245 5.08 17.47 4.52
CA LYS A 245 5.05 17.87 5.93
C LYS A 245 5.85 19.16 6.15
N ALA A 246 7.04 19.28 5.52
CA ALA A 246 7.84 20.51 5.59
C ALA A 246 7.11 21.72 4.98
N LEU A 247 6.47 21.56 3.81
CA LEU A 247 5.66 22.61 3.18
C LEU A 247 4.53 23.07 4.11
N PHE A 248 3.79 22.12 4.72
CA PHE A 248 2.73 22.44 5.68
C PHE A 248 3.25 23.25 6.88
N VAL A 249 4.42 22.90 7.42
CA VAL A 249 5.02 23.58 8.59
C VAL A 249 5.50 24.99 8.23
N ASP A 250 6.06 25.18 7.02
CA ASP A 250 6.53 26.48 6.54
C ASP A 250 5.38 27.46 6.25
N ASP A 251 4.24 26.98 5.75
CA ASP A 251 3.04 27.80 5.54
C ASP A 251 2.26 28.08 6.83
N HIS A 252 2.10 27.06 7.69
CA HIS A 252 1.23 27.12 8.87
C HIS A 252 2.04 27.15 10.17
N ALA A 253 2.20 25.99 10.81
CA ALA A 253 3.01 25.80 12.01
C ALA A 253 3.29 24.30 12.21
N GLU A 254 4.24 24.00 13.10
CA GLU A 254 4.47 22.63 13.58
C GLU A 254 3.18 22.06 14.19
N PRO A 255 2.65 20.92 13.67
CA PRO A 255 1.53 20.24 14.28
C PRO A 255 1.84 19.83 15.72
N ARG A 256 0.82 19.80 16.56
CA ARG A 256 0.91 19.20 17.88
C ARG A 256 1.27 17.71 17.79
N TYR A 257 0.72 17.02 16.79
CA TYR A 257 1.16 15.72 16.33
C TYR A 257 0.71 15.49 14.89
N THR A 258 1.39 14.58 14.19
CA THR A 258 0.98 14.07 12.87
C THR A 258 0.55 12.61 12.98
N VAL A 259 -0.69 12.29 12.60
CA VAL A 259 -1.18 10.90 12.54
C VAL A 259 -1.32 10.46 11.08
N GLY A 260 -0.84 9.27 10.75
CA GLY A 260 -1.09 8.65 9.45
C GLY A 260 -2.47 8.00 9.41
N ILE A 261 -3.15 8.06 8.26
CA ILE A 261 -4.31 7.22 7.97
C ILE A 261 -4.33 6.82 6.49
N GLY A 262 -4.82 5.61 6.20
CA GLY A 262 -4.92 5.11 4.83
C GLY A 262 -5.13 3.61 4.78
N GLY A 263 -5.87 3.16 3.76
CA GLY A 263 -6.18 1.74 3.53
C GLY A 263 -5.29 1.07 2.49
N SER A 264 -5.16 -0.27 2.57
CA SER A 264 -4.35 -1.06 1.62
C SER A 264 -2.89 -0.57 1.62
N GLY A 265 -2.36 -0.17 0.45
CA GLY A 265 -1.08 0.53 0.31
C GLY A 265 -0.95 1.82 1.14
N GLY A 266 -2.05 2.51 1.43
CA GLY A 266 -2.07 3.62 2.37
C GLY A 266 -1.77 3.24 3.82
N GLY A 267 -2.02 1.98 4.19
CA GLY A 267 -1.60 1.44 5.49
C GLY A 267 -0.14 0.99 5.50
N ILE A 268 0.32 0.35 4.41
CA ILE A 268 1.72 -0.08 4.24
C ILE A 268 2.67 1.11 4.37
N GLN A 269 2.32 2.22 3.71
CA GLN A 269 3.06 3.49 3.79
C GLN A 269 3.30 3.90 5.25
N GLN A 270 2.32 3.74 6.14
CA GLN A 270 2.47 4.14 7.55
C GLN A 270 3.50 3.31 8.30
N TYR A 271 3.51 1.98 8.11
CA TYR A 271 4.51 1.10 8.74
C TYR A 271 5.92 1.37 8.21
N VAL A 272 6.08 1.43 6.88
CA VAL A 272 7.36 1.67 6.22
C VAL A 272 7.90 3.07 6.52
N TYR A 273 7.05 4.10 6.54
CA TYR A 273 7.50 5.46 6.85
C TYR A 273 7.78 5.65 8.35
N ALA A 274 7.06 5.00 9.26
CA ALA A 274 7.41 5.03 10.70
C ALA A 274 8.71 4.27 11.03
N GLN A 275 9.09 3.28 10.20
CA GLN A 275 10.38 2.61 10.26
C GLN A 275 11.52 3.52 9.76
N ASN A 276 11.33 4.14 8.59
CA ASN A 276 12.41 4.81 7.86
C ASN A 276 12.54 6.32 8.17
N HIS A 277 11.42 6.97 8.49
CA HIS A 277 11.26 8.41 8.73
C HIS A 277 10.62 8.67 10.10
N PRO A 278 11.32 8.36 11.22
CA PRO A 278 10.72 8.33 12.57
C PRO A 278 9.99 9.61 12.99
N ASP A 279 10.47 10.78 12.54
CA ASP A 279 9.91 12.09 12.90
C ASP A 279 8.72 12.53 12.00
N LEU A 280 8.35 11.71 11.00
CA LEU A 280 7.22 11.99 10.11
C LEU A 280 5.87 11.80 10.81
N LEU A 281 5.66 10.65 11.44
CA LEU A 281 4.38 10.24 12.04
C LEU A 281 4.55 9.95 13.54
N ASP A 282 3.66 10.51 14.36
CA ASP A 282 3.59 10.31 15.81
C ASP A 282 2.61 9.20 16.22
N ALA A 283 1.75 8.77 15.29
CA ALA A 283 0.78 7.70 15.45
C ALA A 283 0.33 7.17 14.10
N LEU A 284 -0.10 5.90 14.05
CA LEU A 284 -0.56 5.23 12.83
C LEU A 284 -2.00 4.73 12.98
N ILE A 285 -2.81 4.95 11.95
CA ILE A 285 -4.13 4.33 11.71
C ILE A 285 -4.06 3.59 10.36
N PRO A 286 -3.33 2.47 10.28
CA PRO A 286 -3.32 1.61 9.10
C PRO A 286 -4.69 0.95 8.97
N GLN A 287 -5.27 0.97 7.77
CA GLN A 287 -6.57 0.37 7.52
C GLN A 287 -6.44 -0.87 6.63
N TYR A 288 -6.99 -2.01 7.07
CA TYR A 288 -7.00 -3.30 6.35
C TYR A 288 -5.66 -3.57 5.61
N SER A 289 -4.57 -3.45 6.37
CA SER A 289 -3.24 -3.23 5.81
C SER A 289 -2.40 -4.51 5.68
N TYR A 290 -1.26 -4.37 4.99
CA TYR A 290 -0.17 -5.34 4.91
C TYR A 290 1.07 -4.75 5.61
N PRO A 291 2.03 -5.56 6.08
CA PRO A 291 3.28 -5.03 6.65
C PRO A 291 4.11 -4.23 5.62
N ASP A 292 4.23 -4.78 4.42
CA ASP A 292 4.96 -4.25 3.26
C ASP A 292 4.37 -4.90 2.00
N MET A 293 4.89 -4.55 0.81
CA MET A 293 4.46 -5.17 -0.46
C MET A 293 5.47 -6.08 -1.12
N THR A 294 6.74 -5.98 -0.77
CA THR A 294 7.77 -6.90 -1.25
C THR A 294 7.40 -8.35 -0.85
N THR A 295 6.91 -8.59 0.37
CA THR A 295 6.41 -9.90 0.83
C THR A 295 5.07 -10.31 0.21
N GLN A 296 4.22 -9.37 -0.22
CA GLN A 296 2.97 -9.72 -0.92
C GLN A 296 3.21 -10.21 -2.36
N THR A 297 4.33 -9.82 -2.99
CA THR A 297 4.68 -10.41 -4.30
C THR A 297 4.92 -11.91 -4.24
N ILE A 298 5.09 -12.50 -3.05
CA ILE A 298 5.19 -13.95 -2.90
C ILE A 298 3.85 -14.60 -3.24
N ASN A 299 2.72 -14.04 -2.76
CA ASN A 299 1.38 -14.49 -3.15
C ASN A 299 1.18 -14.33 -4.66
N ILE A 300 1.53 -13.16 -5.21
CA ILE A 300 1.46 -12.88 -6.66
C ILE A 300 2.19 -13.96 -7.49
N GLY A 301 3.41 -14.31 -7.11
CA GLY A 301 4.19 -15.31 -7.84
C GLY A 301 3.82 -16.78 -7.55
N ASP A 302 3.19 -17.08 -6.42
CA ASP A 302 2.79 -18.45 -6.07
C ASP A 302 1.37 -18.80 -6.59
N CYS A 303 0.41 -17.87 -6.51
CA CYS A 303 -1.00 -18.11 -6.86
C CYS A 303 -1.20 -18.59 -8.29
N GLU A 304 -0.74 -17.85 -9.31
CA GLU A 304 -0.98 -18.24 -10.71
C GLU A 304 -0.25 -19.52 -11.12
N LEU A 305 0.84 -19.89 -10.43
CA LEU A 305 1.46 -21.20 -10.62
C LEU A 305 0.52 -22.32 -10.11
N LEU A 306 -0.07 -22.15 -8.93
CA LEU A 306 -1.00 -23.14 -8.34
C LEU A 306 -2.27 -23.29 -9.17
N GLU A 307 -2.87 -22.17 -9.58
CA GLU A 307 -4.05 -22.14 -10.45
C GLU A 307 -3.73 -22.79 -11.82
N GLN A 308 -2.61 -22.42 -12.47
CA GLN A 308 -2.17 -23.08 -13.71
C GLN A 308 -1.93 -24.58 -13.52
N TYR A 309 -1.36 -24.99 -12.38
CA TYR A 309 -1.16 -26.40 -12.09
C TYR A 309 -2.50 -27.14 -12.04
N MET A 310 -3.47 -26.63 -11.27
CA MET A 310 -4.77 -27.28 -11.07
C MET A 310 -5.61 -27.31 -12.35
N ASP A 311 -5.69 -26.20 -13.08
CA ASP A 311 -6.60 -26.05 -14.23
C ASP A 311 -6.03 -26.49 -15.57
N VAL A 312 -4.70 -26.63 -15.68
CA VAL A 312 -4.04 -26.98 -16.96
C VAL A 312 -3.15 -28.22 -16.83
N THR A 313 -2.37 -28.33 -15.76
CA THR A 313 -1.33 -29.37 -15.62
C THR A 313 -1.84 -30.66 -14.96
N ASP A 314 -2.83 -30.56 -14.07
CA ASP A 314 -3.52 -31.65 -13.38
C ASP A 314 -5.05 -31.59 -13.59
N ALA A 315 -5.49 -30.99 -14.71
CA ALA A 315 -6.90 -30.70 -15.03
C ALA A 315 -7.84 -31.93 -15.06
N ASP A 316 -7.29 -33.14 -15.25
CA ASP A 316 -8.05 -34.39 -15.19
C ASP A 316 -8.32 -34.87 -13.74
N ASN A 317 -7.75 -34.22 -12.72
CA ASN A 317 -7.93 -34.56 -11.31
C ASN A 317 -9.24 -33.96 -10.77
N PRO A 318 -10.25 -34.78 -10.42
CA PRO A 318 -11.55 -34.29 -9.97
C PRO A 318 -11.52 -33.63 -8.59
N ARG A 319 -10.38 -33.62 -7.89
CA ARG A 319 -10.22 -32.89 -6.63
C ARG A 319 -10.33 -31.38 -6.82
N TRP A 320 -9.62 -30.82 -7.80
CA TRP A 320 -9.51 -29.36 -8.02
C TRP A 320 -10.75 -28.73 -8.69
N ALA A 321 -11.66 -29.58 -9.19
CA ALA A 321 -12.98 -29.20 -9.68
C ALA A 321 -14.01 -28.93 -8.55
N ASN A 322 -13.61 -29.06 -7.28
CA ASN A 322 -14.36 -28.60 -6.11
C ASN A 322 -13.54 -27.49 -5.47
N TRP A 323 -14.07 -26.26 -5.42
CA TRP A 323 -13.29 -25.08 -5.06
C TRP A 323 -12.72 -25.15 -3.64
N ASP A 324 -13.49 -25.69 -2.68
CA ASP A 324 -13.06 -25.92 -1.29
C ASP A 324 -11.78 -26.79 -1.15
N ASN A 325 -11.36 -27.52 -2.20
CA ASN A 325 -10.10 -28.28 -2.16
C ASN A 325 -8.87 -27.46 -2.55
N ARG A 326 -9.01 -26.29 -3.22
CA ARG A 326 -7.86 -25.48 -3.67
C ARG A 326 -7.10 -24.87 -2.50
N GLU A 327 -7.80 -24.57 -1.41
CA GLU A 327 -7.26 -24.14 -0.12
C GLU A 327 -6.23 -25.14 0.47
N LEU A 328 -6.29 -26.42 0.08
CA LEU A 328 -5.28 -27.40 0.48
C LEU A 328 -3.90 -27.12 -0.12
N LEU A 329 -3.81 -26.28 -1.16
CA LEU A 329 -2.55 -25.86 -1.79
C LEU A 329 -2.30 -24.37 -1.58
N GLU A 330 -3.33 -23.55 -1.76
CA GLU A 330 -3.32 -22.09 -1.62
C GLU A 330 -3.33 -21.67 -0.15
N GLY A 331 -4.16 -22.27 0.69
CA GLY A 331 -4.37 -21.86 2.08
C GLY A 331 -5.19 -20.57 2.24
N GLN A 332 -5.25 -19.73 1.21
CA GLN A 332 -6.24 -18.66 1.02
C GLN A 332 -7.69 -19.20 1.02
N ASN A 333 -8.67 -18.30 1.15
CA ASN A 333 -10.10 -18.62 1.06
C ASN A 333 -10.55 -18.94 -0.38
N THR A 334 -11.54 -19.82 -0.48
CA THR A 334 -12.23 -20.20 -1.73
C THR A 334 -13.74 -20.29 -1.50
N ILE A 335 -14.52 -19.96 -2.54
CA ILE A 335 -15.98 -20.03 -2.46
C ILE A 335 -16.54 -20.69 -3.72
N GLU A 336 -17.06 -21.91 -3.57
CA GLU A 336 -17.91 -22.55 -4.57
C GLU A 336 -19.20 -21.74 -4.76
N GLY A 337 -19.54 -21.40 -6.01
CA GLY A 337 -20.68 -20.57 -6.37
C GLY A 337 -20.44 -19.05 -6.32
N PHE A 338 -19.19 -18.59 -6.14
CA PHE A 338 -18.85 -17.17 -6.21
C PHE A 338 -19.11 -16.58 -7.61
N GLU A 339 -19.76 -15.41 -7.69
CA GLU A 339 -20.06 -14.74 -8.96
C GLU A 339 -19.15 -13.52 -9.18
N SER A 340 -18.13 -13.64 -10.04
CA SER A 340 -17.21 -12.55 -10.39
C SER A 340 -17.10 -12.33 -11.91
N ASP A 341 -16.39 -11.30 -12.34
CA ASP A 341 -16.11 -11.09 -13.76
C ASP A 341 -15.03 -12.05 -14.30
N TRP A 342 -14.17 -12.59 -13.43
CA TRP A 342 -13.30 -13.72 -13.77
C TRP A 342 -14.12 -14.99 -13.99
N GLN A 343 -14.95 -15.38 -13.02
CA GLN A 343 -15.81 -16.56 -13.11
C GLN A 343 -16.71 -16.55 -14.37
N LYS A 344 -17.23 -15.39 -14.77
CA LYS A 344 -18.01 -15.23 -16.02
C LYS A 344 -17.16 -15.40 -17.28
N ALA A 345 -15.88 -15.01 -17.25
CA ALA A 345 -14.97 -15.09 -18.39
C ALA A 345 -14.41 -16.51 -18.59
N THR A 346 -14.14 -17.21 -17.50
CA THR A 346 -13.60 -18.59 -17.49
C THR A 346 -14.70 -19.64 -17.63
N GLY A 347 -15.86 -19.39 -17.02
CA GLY A 347 -16.95 -20.35 -16.89
C GLY A 347 -16.81 -21.29 -15.69
N ASP A 348 -15.96 -20.95 -14.73
CA ASP A 348 -15.73 -21.73 -13.49
C ASP A 348 -16.98 -21.77 -12.60
N THR A 349 -16.99 -22.66 -11.62
CA THR A 349 -18.12 -22.82 -10.69
C THR A 349 -17.96 -22.09 -9.37
N GLY A 350 -16.77 -21.58 -9.06
CA GLY A 350 -16.41 -20.81 -7.87
C GLY A 350 -15.18 -19.94 -8.14
N SER A 351 -14.56 -19.42 -7.08
CA SER A 351 -13.31 -18.65 -7.17
C SER A 351 -12.49 -18.72 -5.87
N SER A 352 -11.29 -18.13 -5.88
CA SER A 352 -10.34 -18.05 -4.76
C SER A 352 -9.84 -16.61 -4.54
N GLU A 353 -9.26 -16.30 -3.38
CA GLU A 353 -8.53 -15.03 -3.18
C GLU A 353 -7.29 -14.94 -4.10
N CYS A 354 -6.71 -16.08 -4.49
CA CYS A 354 -5.67 -16.12 -5.52
C CYS A 354 -6.14 -15.56 -6.86
N ILE A 355 -7.43 -15.71 -7.20
CA ILE A 355 -8.06 -15.12 -8.38
C ILE A 355 -8.51 -13.69 -8.11
N GLU A 356 -9.48 -13.49 -7.21
CA GLU A 356 -10.16 -12.18 -7.08
C GLU A 356 -9.26 -11.12 -6.44
N GLY A 357 -8.34 -11.52 -5.56
CA GLY A 357 -7.37 -10.64 -4.92
C GLY A 357 -6.09 -10.42 -5.74
N TRP A 358 -5.51 -11.48 -6.32
CA TRP A 358 -4.14 -11.41 -6.87
C TRP A 358 -4.03 -11.48 -8.41
N ARG A 359 -5.04 -12.01 -9.13
CA ARG A 359 -4.96 -12.14 -10.60
C ARG A 359 -4.83 -10.79 -11.30
N GLY A 360 -3.89 -10.71 -12.23
CA GLY A 360 -3.55 -9.46 -12.92
C GLY A 360 -2.48 -8.61 -12.22
N SER A 361 -2.17 -8.87 -10.94
CA SER A 361 -0.96 -8.31 -10.30
C SER A 361 0.31 -9.03 -10.77
N THR A 362 0.18 -10.29 -11.18
CA THR A 362 1.25 -11.13 -11.75
C THR A 362 2.04 -10.46 -12.87
N PRO A 363 1.44 -9.98 -13.98
CA PRO A 363 2.22 -9.32 -15.02
C PRO A 363 2.80 -7.96 -14.56
N LEU A 364 2.17 -7.24 -13.64
CA LEU A 364 2.71 -5.98 -13.06
C LEU A 364 3.94 -6.22 -12.15
N ALA A 365 4.09 -7.42 -11.59
CA ALA A 365 5.26 -7.80 -10.82
C ALA A 365 6.30 -8.55 -11.67
N LEU A 366 5.89 -9.40 -12.61
CA LEU A 366 6.75 -10.43 -13.21
C LEU A 366 6.85 -10.34 -14.74
N ASN A 367 6.36 -9.26 -15.36
CA ASN A 367 6.55 -9.01 -16.79
C ASN A 367 6.88 -7.53 -17.11
N PRO A 368 8.16 -7.18 -17.37
CA PRO A 368 8.56 -5.80 -17.73
C PRO A 368 7.97 -5.28 -19.04
N ASN A 369 7.28 -6.13 -19.82
CA ASN A 369 6.55 -5.72 -21.03
C ASN A 369 5.10 -5.31 -20.77
N PHE A 370 4.58 -5.42 -19.54
CA PHE A 370 3.18 -5.17 -19.21
C PHE A 370 3.00 -4.04 -18.20
N GLY A 371 2.49 -2.91 -18.67
CA GLY A 371 2.04 -1.84 -17.79
C GLY A 371 1.85 -0.52 -18.52
N LEU A 372 1.28 0.43 -17.81
CA LEU A 372 0.99 1.80 -18.22
C LEU A 372 1.13 2.68 -16.96
N ALA A 373 1.61 3.92 -17.11
CA ALA A 373 1.63 4.86 -15.99
C ALA A 373 0.21 5.28 -15.59
N ALA A 374 0.01 5.66 -14.33
CA ALA A 374 -1.26 6.19 -13.85
C ALA A 374 -1.70 7.43 -14.64
N ASP A 375 -3.01 7.55 -14.92
CA ASP A 375 -3.63 8.62 -15.71
C ASP A 375 -3.05 8.78 -17.15
N MET A 376 -2.32 7.79 -17.68
CA MET A 376 -1.72 7.90 -19.02
C MET A 376 -2.77 7.89 -20.14
N ASP A 377 -3.96 7.33 -19.92
CA ASP A 377 -5.07 7.35 -20.88
C ASP A 377 -5.65 8.77 -21.08
N ASP A 378 -5.75 9.57 -20.02
CA ASP A 378 -6.10 10.99 -20.10
C ASP A 378 -5.04 11.81 -20.86
N VAL A 379 -3.75 11.51 -20.65
CA VAL A 379 -2.63 12.13 -21.38
C VAL A 379 -2.59 11.68 -22.86
N LEU A 380 -3.03 10.45 -23.15
CA LEU A 380 -3.12 9.84 -24.48
C LEU A 380 -4.24 10.40 -25.35
N LEU A 381 -5.41 10.61 -24.76
CA LEU A 381 -6.65 10.89 -25.48
C LEU A 381 -6.54 12.04 -26.50
N PRO A 382 -5.82 13.15 -26.23
CA PRO A 382 -5.63 14.23 -27.20
C PRO A 382 -4.80 13.84 -28.44
N TYR A 383 -3.95 12.80 -28.36
CA TYR A 383 -3.08 12.33 -29.44
C TYR A 383 -3.63 11.11 -30.19
N ALA A 384 -4.72 10.49 -29.72
CA ALA A 384 -5.25 9.24 -30.26
C ALA A 384 -5.43 9.23 -31.79
N GLY A 385 -5.85 10.36 -32.39
CA GLY A 385 -6.01 10.47 -33.85
C GLY A 385 -4.68 10.43 -34.63
N GLU A 386 -3.59 10.96 -34.06
CA GLU A 386 -2.24 10.87 -34.64
C GLU A 386 -1.71 9.44 -34.51
N LEU A 387 -1.83 8.86 -33.31
CA LEU A 387 -1.39 7.50 -32.99
C LEU A 387 -2.01 6.46 -33.92
N LEU A 388 -3.33 6.50 -34.09
CA LEU A 388 -4.07 5.61 -35.01
C LEU A 388 -3.64 5.81 -36.47
N THR A 389 -3.31 7.04 -36.87
CA THR A 389 -2.85 7.33 -38.24
C THR A 389 -1.46 6.74 -38.49
N LYS A 390 -0.53 6.86 -37.52
CA LYS A 390 0.82 6.27 -37.58
C LYS A 390 0.79 4.74 -37.55
N ALA A 391 0.04 4.16 -36.62
CA ALA A 391 -0.14 2.70 -36.54
C ALA A 391 -0.74 2.13 -37.85
N ALA A 392 -1.73 2.79 -38.44
CA ALA A 392 -2.31 2.38 -39.73
C ALA A 392 -1.34 2.52 -40.93
N ALA A 393 -0.29 3.34 -40.81
CA ALA A 393 0.79 3.45 -41.78
C ALA A 393 1.93 2.41 -41.56
N GLY A 394 1.91 1.68 -40.44
CA GLY A 394 3.02 0.83 -40.00
C GLY A 394 4.20 1.63 -39.44
N GLU A 395 3.95 2.86 -38.98
CA GLU A 395 4.92 3.72 -38.31
C GLU A 395 4.77 3.59 -36.78
N PRO A 396 5.84 3.79 -35.99
CA PRO A 396 5.74 3.76 -34.52
C PRO A 396 4.66 4.72 -34.01
N ALA A 397 3.81 4.23 -33.11
CA ALA A 397 2.70 4.99 -32.54
C ALA A 397 3.22 5.95 -31.45
N VAL A 398 3.92 7.01 -31.88
CA VAL A 398 4.53 8.03 -31.00
C VAL A 398 4.11 9.41 -31.49
N PRO A 399 3.57 10.31 -30.65
CA PRO A 399 3.19 11.66 -31.06
C PRO A 399 4.42 12.50 -31.42
N ASP A 400 4.38 13.25 -32.52
CA ASP A 400 5.50 14.10 -32.95
C ASP A 400 5.87 15.13 -31.88
N ALA A 401 4.90 15.67 -31.16
CA ALA A 401 5.14 16.64 -30.10
C ALA A 401 5.70 16.01 -28.80
N PHE A 402 5.63 14.70 -28.62
CA PHE A 402 5.90 14.02 -27.34
C PHE A 402 6.73 12.73 -27.55
N PRO A 403 8.04 12.83 -27.83
CA PRO A 403 8.87 11.66 -28.17
C PRO A 403 9.08 10.69 -27.00
N ASP A 404 9.18 11.19 -25.76
CA ASP A 404 9.26 10.37 -24.54
C ASP A 404 8.07 9.41 -24.38
N PHE A 405 6.94 9.73 -25.00
CA PHE A 405 5.77 8.86 -25.02
C PHE A 405 6.04 7.51 -25.73
N GLY A 406 6.97 7.49 -26.69
CA GLY A 406 7.44 6.26 -27.31
C GLY A 406 8.25 5.38 -26.37
N ARG A 407 8.90 5.96 -25.35
CA ARG A 407 9.63 5.19 -24.33
C ARG A 407 8.67 4.50 -23.36
N LEU A 408 7.60 5.20 -22.96
CA LEU A 408 6.49 4.65 -22.15
C LEU A 408 5.78 3.49 -22.86
N LEU A 409 5.32 3.69 -24.10
CA LEU A 409 4.62 2.64 -24.87
C LEU A 409 5.53 1.55 -25.44
N ARG A 410 6.83 1.53 -25.10
CA ARG A 410 7.81 0.59 -25.69
C ARG A 410 7.80 0.63 -27.24
N GLN A 411 7.62 1.83 -27.79
CA GLN A 411 7.59 2.16 -29.24
C GLN A 411 8.83 2.95 -29.70
N SER A 412 9.77 3.33 -28.81
CA SER A 412 11.01 4.00 -29.22
C SER A 412 11.80 3.09 -30.16
N ALA A 413 12.50 3.69 -31.13
CA ALA A 413 13.32 2.96 -32.08
C ALA A 413 14.56 2.30 -31.45
N ASP A 414 14.94 2.73 -30.24
CA ASP A 414 15.94 2.07 -29.41
C ASP A 414 15.26 1.36 -28.23
N PRO A 415 15.24 0.01 -28.20
CA PRO A 415 14.69 -0.75 -27.08
C PRO A 415 15.40 -0.53 -25.74
N ALA A 416 16.63 -0.01 -25.74
CA ALA A 416 17.33 0.35 -24.50
C ALA A 416 16.78 1.63 -23.83
N GLU A 417 15.91 2.38 -24.52
CA GLU A 417 15.22 3.55 -23.96
C GLU A 417 13.82 3.24 -23.41
N TRP A 418 13.33 2.00 -23.60
CA TRP A 418 11.99 1.57 -23.20
C TRP A 418 11.83 1.54 -21.67
N VAL A 419 10.63 1.90 -21.19
CA VAL A 419 10.26 1.70 -19.79
C VAL A 419 9.95 0.22 -19.56
N ASN A 420 10.60 -0.37 -18.56
CA ASN A 420 10.26 -1.68 -18.03
C ASN A 420 9.18 -1.52 -16.96
N TRP A 421 8.06 -2.19 -17.15
CA TRP A 421 6.89 -2.05 -16.29
C TRP A 421 6.86 -3.17 -15.25
N THR A 422 7.71 -3.10 -14.22
CA THR A 422 7.58 -3.96 -13.04
C THR A 422 7.69 -3.19 -11.73
N HIS A 423 7.16 -3.75 -10.65
CA HIS A 423 7.42 -3.27 -9.29
C HIS A 423 8.93 -3.18 -8.98
N TRP A 424 9.73 -4.11 -9.50
CA TRP A 424 11.18 -4.14 -9.30
C TRP A 424 11.87 -2.96 -9.99
N ASP A 425 11.47 -2.64 -11.22
CA ASP A 425 11.98 -1.49 -11.97
C ASP A 425 11.51 -0.16 -11.35
N ASP A 426 10.27 -0.08 -10.84
CA ASP A 426 9.78 1.11 -10.12
C ASP A 426 10.56 1.35 -8.82
N ALA A 427 10.88 0.32 -8.05
CA ALA A 427 11.68 0.44 -6.82
C ALA A 427 13.16 0.02 -7.04
N ALA A 428 13.71 0.26 -8.24
CA ALA A 428 15.09 -0.10 -8.58
C ALA A 428 16.16 0.61 -7.73
N GLU A 429 15.83 1.74 -7.07
CA GLU A 429 16.69 2.37 -6.05
C GLU A 429 16.96 1.41 -4.89
N ALA A 430 15.97 0.61 -4.49
CA ALA A 430 16.09 -0.41 -3.46
C ALA A 430 16.68 -1.71 -4.02
N TYR A 431 16.00 -2.36 -4.97
CA TYR A 431 16.40 -3.71 -5.41
C TYR A 431 17.74 -3.73 -6.16
N GLY A 432 18.11 -2.63 -6.81
CA GLY A 432 19.26 -2.54 -7.70
C GLY A 432 18.97 -3.09 -9.11
N ILE A 433 19.87 -2.77 -10.05
CA ILE A 433 19.83 -3.22 -11.44
C ILE A 433 20.92 -4.28 -11.65
N ASP A 434 20.61 -5.39 -12.33
CA ASP A 434 21.63 -6.33 -12.77
C ASP A 434 22.45 -5.72 -13.93
N PRO A 435 23.78 -5.53 -13.79
CA PRO A 435 24.60 -4.89 -14.81
C PRO A 435 24.84 -5.76 -16.06
N GLY A 436 24.46 -7.04 -16.03
CA GLY A 436 24.53 -7.97 -17.15
C GLY A 436 23.28 -7.94 -18.05
N THR A 437 22.09 -7.76 -17.46
CA THR A 437 20.80 -7.77 -18.20
C THR A 437 20.22 -6.37 -18.40
N GLY A 438 20.46 -5.45 -17.47
CA GLY A 438 19.88 -4.10 -17.45
C GLY A 438 18.51 -4.00 -16.81
N PHE A 439 17.96 -5.10 -16.28
CA PHE A 439 16.69 -5.15 -15.56
C PHE A 439 16.90 -5.01 -14.05
N ALA A 440 15.87 -4.61 -13.31
CA ALA A 440 15.88 -4.66 -11.86
C ALA A 440 16.03 -6.11 -11.34
N ARG A 441 16.71 -6.25 -10.20
CA ARG A 441 16.90 -7.54 -9.54
C ARG A 441 15.60 -8.01 -8.88
N VAL A 442 15.32 -9.31 -8.95
CA VAL A 442 14.06 -9.90 -8.46
C VAL A 442 14.32 -10.75 -7.20
N PRO A 443 13.71 -10.45 -6.04
CA PRO A 443 13.89 -11.21 -4.79
C PRO A 443 13.03 -12.48 -4.69
N TRP A 444 12.04 -12.67 -5.57
CA TRP A 444 11.13 -13.82 -5.52
C TRP A 444 11.89 -15.14 -5.78
N ASP A 445 11.67 -16.13 -4.92
CA ASP A 445 12.34 -17.44 -4.95
C ASP A 445 11.33 -18.55 -4.67
N ASN A 446 11.43 -19.67 -5.40
CA ASN A 446 10.68 -20.89 -5.09
C ASN A 446 11.54 -22.18 -5.06
N VAL A 447 12.84 -22.04 -4.81
CA VAL A 447 13.78 -23.16 -4.65
C VAL A 447 13.58 -23.79 -3.27
N GLY A 448 13.36 -25.11 -3.24
CA GLY A 448 13.14 -25.85 -1.99
C GLY A 448 11.76 -25.65 -1.34
N VAL A 449 10.90 -24.82 -1.93
CA VAL A 449 9.51 -24.59 -1.48
C VAL A 449 8.65 -25.79 -1.83
N GLN A 450 7.99 -26.35 -0.82
CA GLN A 450 7.17 -27.55 -0.90
C GLN A 450 5.67 -27.19 -0.81
N TYR A 451 5.05 -26.80 -1.92
CA TYR A 451 3.62 -26.46 -1.93
C TYR A 451 2.77 -27.66 -1.47
N GLY A 452 1.75 -27.43 -0.65
CA GLY A 452 0.92 -28.50 -0.05
C GLY A 452 1.57 -29.30 1.10
N LEU A 453 2.70 -28.86 1.67
CA LEU A 453 3.44 -29.64 2.70
C LEU A 453 2.60 -29.93 3.95
N ARG A 454 1.92 -28.93 4.52
CA ARG A 454 1.06 -29.14 5.72
C ARG A 454 -0.10 -30.08 5.41
N SER A 455 -0.62 -30.02 4.20
CA SER A 455 -1.76 -30.81 3.72
C SER A 455 -1.41 -32.28 3.51
N VAL A 456 -0.23 -32.60 2.95
CA VAL A 456 0.27 -33.99 2.92
C VAL A 456 0.66 -34.47 4.32
N ALA A 457 1.18 -33.57 5.18
CA ALA A 457 1.54 -33.90 6.55
C ALA A 457 0.32 -34.25 7.44
N ARG A 458 -0.89 -33.83 7.05
CA ARG A 458 -2.16 -34.24 7.68
C ARG A 458 -2.85 -35.41 6.96
N GLY A 459 -2.44 -35.72 5.73
CA GLY A 459 -3.09 -36.71 4.87
C GLY A 459 -4.36 -36.19 4.18
N GLU A 460 -4.50 -34.87 4.05
CA GLU A 460 -5.59 -34.21 3.30
C GLU A 460 -5.39 -34.38 1.78
N ILE A 461 -4.12 -34.32 1.34
CA ILE A 461 -3.66 -34.78 0.02
C ILE A 461 -2.78 -36.02 0.15
N THR A 462 -2.73 -36.83 -0.88
CA THR A 462 -1.90 -38.04 -0.93
C THR A 462 -0.43 -37.70 -1.21
N PRO A 463 0.52 -38.57 -0.80
CA PRO A 463 1.92 -38.45 -1.18
C PRO A 463 2.17 -38.31 -2.69
N ASP A 464 1.39 -38.99 -3.52
CA ASP A 464 1.60 -38.95 -4.98
C ASP A 464 1.10 -37.62 -5.58
N GLU A 465 -0.02 -37.08 -5.12
CA GLU A 465 -0.50 -35.72 -5.46
C GLU A 465 0.54 -34.66 -5.07
N PHE A 466 1.05 -34.71 -3.83
CA PHE A 466 2.08 -33.77 -3.35
C PHE A 466 3.39 -33.82 -4.16
N LEU A 467 3.83 -35.02 -4.53
CA LEU A 467 5.02 -35.21 -5.36
C LEU A 467 4.79 -34.76 -6.81
N GLU A 468 3.61 -34.98 -7.38
CA GLU A 468 3.26 -34.56 -8.74
C GLU A 468 3.12 -33.04 -8.87
N LEU A 469 2.49 -32.39 -7.90
CA LEU A 469 2.45 -30.93 -7.76
C LEU A 469 3.86 -30.35 -7.78
N ASN A 470 4.71 -30.76 -6.84
CA ASN A 470 6.04 -30.15 -6.70
C ASN A 470 7.00 -30.52 -7.84
N GLU A 471 6.77 -31.63 -8.55
CA GLU A 471 7.50 -31.98 -9.78
C GLU A 471 7.08 -31.13 -10.99
N ARG A 472 5.85 -30.59 -11.05
CA ARG A 472 5.34 -29.91 -12.26
C ARG A 472 5.07 -28.41 -12.16
N ILE A 473 4.89 -27.88 -10.95
CA ILE A 473 4.45 -26.48 -10.68
C ILE A 473 5.26 -25.38 -11.39
N GLY A 474 6.56 -25.58 -11.62
CA GLY A 474 7.40 -24.62 -12.34
C GLY A 474 7.75 -23.34 -11.57
N SER A 475 7.95 -22.26 -12.32
CA SER A 475 8.41 -20.95 -11.84
C SER A 475 8.27 -19.88 -12.93
N TRP A 476 8.86 -18.69 -12.75
CA TRP A 476 8.80 -17.55 -13.68
C TRP A 476 10.11 -17.35 -14.44
N LYS A 477 10.01 -16.84 -15.68
CA LYS A 477 11.15 -16.41 -16.50
C LYS A 477 11.87 -15.19 -15.90
N ALA A 478 13.10 -14.98 -16.34
CA ALA A 478 13.83 -13.74 -16.10
C ALA A 478 13.29 -12.59 -16.98
N GLY A 479 13.50 -11.34 -16.55
CA GLY A 479 12.99 -10.13 -17.19
C GLY A 479 13.29 -10.03 -18.68
N GLU A 480 14.49 -10.43 -19.07
CA GLU A 480 14.98 -10.43 -20.45
C GLU A 480 14.34 -11.51 -21.36
N ASP A 481 13.75 -12.56 -20.77
CA ASP A 481 13.09 -13.68 -21.46
C ASP A 481 11.55 -13.53 -21.49
N ASN A 482 11.00 -12.51 -20.82
CA ASN A 482 9.58 -12.20 -20.83
C ASN A 482 9.12 -11.65 -22.20
N VAL A 483 7.84 -11.87 -22.50
CA VAL A 483 7.17 -11.45 -23.74
C VAL A 483 5.94 -10.59 -23.45
N PRO A 484 5.33 -9.89 -24.43
CA PRO A 484 4.05 -9.21 -24.21
C PRO A 484 2.94 -10.17 -23.73
N GLU A 485 2.07 -9.69 -22.83
CA GLU A 485 0.89 -10.45 -22.38
C GLU A 485 -0.10 -10.74 -23.52
N SER A 486 -1.06 -11.64 -23.28
CA SER A 486 -2.11 -11.89 -24.27
C SER A 486 -3.06 -10.69 -24.37
N CYS A 487 -3.49 -10.36 -25.59
CA CYS A 487 -4.50 -9.32 -25.77
C CYS A 487 -5.87 -9.75 -25.22
N GLY A 488 -6.13 -11.06 -25.06
CA GLY A 488 -7.28 -11.56 -24.32
C GLY A 488 -7.22 -11.19 -22.84
N MET A 489 -6.08 -11.38 -22.18
CA MET A 489 -5.86 -10.96 -20.79
C MET A 489 -5.93 -9.44 -20.64
N VAL A 490 -5.30 -8.67 -21.55
CA VAL A 490 -5.37 -7.20 -21.53
C VAL A 490 -6.81 -6.71 -21.74
N ALA A 491 -7.59 -7.33 -22.62
CA ALA A 491 -9.00 -6.99 -22.84
C ALA A 491 -9.87 -7.35 -21.61
N GLN A 492 -9.60 -8.47 -20.94
CA GLN A 492 -10.29 -8.85 -19.71
C GLN A 492 -9.99 -7.89 -18.55
N MET A 493 -8.73 -7.49 -18.37
CA MET A 493 -8.32 -6.58 -17.29
C MET A 493 -8.68 -5.11 -17.53
N ALA A 494 -8.60 -4.65 -18.78
CA ALA A 494 -8.64 -3.23 -19.12
C ALA A 494 -9.77 -2.84 -20.09
N GLY A 495 -10.61 -3.81 -20.46
CA GLY A 495 -11.73 -3.68 -21.39
C GLY A 495 -11.35 -3.75 -22.87
N ASP A 496 -12.27 -4.24 -23.70
CA ASP A 496 -12.13 -4.44 -25.15
C ASP A 496 -11.48 -3.27 -25.91
N THR A 497 -11.80 -2.03 -25.51
CA THR A 497 -11.31 -0.82 -26.20
C THR A 497 -9.81 -0.62 -25.97
N LEU A 498 -9.33 -0.83 -24.74
CA LEU A 498 -7.93 -0.70 -24.40
C LEU A 498 -7.14 -1.94 -24.85
N GLY A 499 -7.73 -3.14 -24.78
CA GLY A 499 -7.16 -4.34 -25.41
C GLY A 499 -6.96 -4.20 -26.92
N ALA A 500 -7.94 -3.64 -27.64
CA ALA A 500 -7.83 -3.36 -29.07
C ALA A 500 -6.77 -2.29 -29.38
N PHE A 501 -6.63 -1.25 -28.54
CA PHE A 501 -5.56 -0.26 -28.66
C PHE A 501 -4.19 -0.90 -28.42
N ALA A 502 -4.01 -1.61 -27.30
CA ALA A 502 -2.78 -2.31 -26.94
C ALA A 502 -2.31 -3.25 -28.06
N LYS A 503 -3.24 -4.02 -28.66
CA LYS A 503 -2.96 -4.86 -29.84
C LYS A 503 -2.53 -4.05 -31.06
N THR A 504 -3.14 -2.89 -31.29
CA THR A 504 -2.83 -2.01 -32.42
C THR A 504 -1.45 -1.36 -32.30
N VAL A 505 -1.00 -1.09 -31.08
CA VAL A 505 0.35 -0.54 -30.79
C VAL A 505 1.38 -1.60 -30.39
N GLY A 506 1.04 -2.89 -30.37
CA GLY A 506 1.98 -3.99 -30.08
C GLY A 506 2.39 -4.14 -28.61
N LEU A 507 1.57 -3.68 -27.66
CA LEU A 507 1.76 -3.90 -26.22
C LEU A 507 1.30 -5.30 -25.74
N CYS A 508 0.61 -6.06 -26.60
CA CYS A 508 0.13 -7.40 -26.32
C CYS A 508 0.16 -8.27 -27.58
N GLU A 509 0.20 -9.59 -27.43
CA GLU A 509 0.23 -10.55 -28.55
C GLU A 509 -0.71 -11.76 -28.34
N GLY A 510 -1.51 -12.07 -29.37
CA GLY A 510 -2.45 -13.20 -29.37
C GLY A 510 -3.80 -12.87 -28.73
N ASP A 511 -4.86 -13.52 -29.20
CA ASP A 511 -6.25 -13.23 -28.82
C ASP A 511 -6.81 -14.16 -27.72
N ASP A 512 -6.06 -15.20 -27.34
CA ASP A 512 -6.46 -16.17 -26.33
C ASP A 512 -6.41 -15.55 -24.91
N LEU A 513 -7.31 -15.97 -24.01
CA LEU A 513 -7.27 -15.57 -22.60
C LEU A 513 -6.21 -16.40 -21.85
N ASP A 514 -5.01 -15.84 -21.71
CA ASP A 514 -3.90 -16.43 -20.96
C ASP A 514 -3.96 -15.95 -19.50
N GLN A 515 -5.01 -16.33 -18.78
CA GLN A 515 -5.36 -15.76 -17.47
C GLN A 515 -4.28 -15.94 -16.39
N TYR A 516 -3.40 -16.94 -16.55
CA TYR A 516 -2.30 -17.23 -15.64
C TYR A 516 -0.99 -16.49 -15.98
N SER A 517 -0.95 -15.72 -17.09
CA SER A 517 0.32 -15.27 -17.71
C SER A 517 1.28 -16.43 -17.99
N SER A 518 0.76 -17.57 -18.45
CA SER A 518 1.52 -18.84 -18.59
C SER A 518 2.68 -18.75 -19.58
N ARG A 519 2.60 -17.84 -20.55
CA ARG A 519 3.72 -17.46 -21.43
C ARG A 519 4.96 -16.90 -20.71
N GLN A 520 4.82 -16.43 -19.47
CA GLN A 520 5.91 -15.95 -18.61
C GLN A 520 6.48 -17.05 -17.69
N MET A 521 5.89 -18.24 -17.69
CA MET A 521 6.29 -19.35 -16.82
C MET A 521 7.36 -20.24 -17.45
N ASN A 522 8.19 -20.82 -16.59
CA ASN A 522 9.08 -21.93 -16.85
C ASN A 522 8.36 -23.26 -16.52
N LEU A 523 7.48 -23.69 -17.41
CA LEU A 523 6.71 -24.93 -17.25
C LEU A 523 7.54 -26.20 -17.56
N GLY A 524 7.16 -27.32 -16.95
CA GLY A 524 7.82 -28.61 -17.16
C GLY A 524 7.68 -29.15 -18.58
N THR A 525 8.77 -29.65 -19.17
CA THR A 525 8.79 -30.23 -20.53
C THR A 525 8.37 -31.71 -20.58
N GLY A 526 7.99 -32.30 -19.45
CA GLY A 526 7.76 -33.74 -19.28
C GLY A 526 9.04 -34.58 -19.18
N ALA A 527 10.22 -33.95 -19.15
CA ALA A 527 11.53 -34.60 -19.04
C ALA A 527 12.23 -34.25 -17.71
N GLY A 528 11.66 -34.72 -16.60
CA GLY A 528 12.10 -34.39 -15.24
C GLY A 528 11.32 -33.22 -14.62
N PRO A 529 11.70 -32.79 -13.40
CA PRO A 529 11.02 -31.71 -12.69
C PRO A 529 11.00 -30.39 -13.46
N ALA A 530 9.93 -29.62 -13.29
CA ALA A 530 9.83 -28.27 -13.83
C ALA A 530 10.86 -27.33 -13.15
N PRO A 531 11.47 -26.39 -13.89
CA PRO A 531 12.47 -25.48 -13.32
C PRO A 531 11.90 -24.64 -12.16
N ARG A 532 12.76 -24.34 -11.18
CA ARG A 532 12.49 -23.37 -10.10
C ARG A 532 13.34 -22.12 -10.31
N SER A 533 12.87 -20.97 -9.86
CA SER A 533 13.62 -19.71 -9.97
C SER A 533 14.23 -19.33 -8.62
N GLU A 534 15.51 -18.96 -8.66
CA GLU A 534 16.29 -18.50 -7.53
C GLU A 534 16.20 -16.97 -7.42
N GLY A 535 15.79 -16.48 -6.24
CA GLY A 535 15.70 -15.06 -5.94
C GLY A 535 17.06 -14.44 -5.65
N ASP A 536 17.24 -13.19 -6.09
CA ASP A 536 18.50 -12.47 -5.96
C ASP A 536 18.76 -12.05 -4.51
N VAL A 537 19.87 -12.53 -3.95
CA VAL A 537 20.27 -12.29 -2.55
C VAL A 537 20.68 -10.82 -2.33
N GLU A 538 21.22 -10.13 -3.33
CA GLU A 538 21.51 -8.69 -3.25
C GLU A 538 20.20 -7.90 -3.18
N ALA A 539 19.20 -8.24 -4.01
CA ALA A 539 17.87 -7.64 -3.95
C ALA A 539 17.18 -7.82 -2.59
N ILE A 540 17.20 -9.04 -2.04
CA ILE A 540 16.63 -9.32 -0.71
C ILE A 540 17.38 -8.53 0.37
N THR A 541 18.72 -8.50 0.31
CA THR A 541 19.52 -7.74 1.29
C THR A 541 19.17 -6.26 1.25
N ASN A 542 19.11 -5.67 0.05
CA ASN A 542 18.82 -4.25 -0.12
C ASN A 542 17.38 -3.89 0.27
N ALA A 543 16.40 -4.78 0.07
CA ALA A 543 15.02 -4.54 0.51
C ALA A 543 14.92 -4.39 2.05
N PHE A 544 15.65 -5.21 2.80
CA PHE A 544 15.77 -5.08 4.26
C PHE A 544 16.65 -3.90 4.70
N GLU A 545 17.77 -3.62 4.02
CA GLU A 545 18.71 -2.55 4.42
C GLU A 545 18.22 -1.14 4.07
N SER A 546 17.47 -0.98 2.97
CA SER A 546 16.79 0.27 2.62
C SER A 546 15.52 0.52 3.46
N GLY A 547 15.01 -0.52 4.11
CA GLY A 547 13.74 -0.48 4.85
C GLY A 547 12.51 -0.44 3.95
N LEU A 548 12.62 -0.80 2.67
CA LEU A 548 11.46 -1.03 1.79
C LEU A 548 10.56 -2.14 2.35
N GLU A 549 11.16 -3.14 3.00
CA GLU A 549 10.46 -4.14 3.79
C GLU A 549 10.33 -3.69 5.27
N PHE A 550 9.12 -3.77 5.81
CA PHE A 550 8.85 -3.53 7.22
C PHE A 550 9.16 -4.79 8.05
N ASP A 551 10.32 -4.84 8.71
CA ASP A 551 10.68 -6.03 9.52
C ASP A 551 10.18 -5.97 10.98
N GLY A 552 9.37 -4.95 11.29
CA GLY A 552 8.77 -4.71 12.61
C GLY A 552 9.50 -3.67 13.45
N ARG A 553 10.58 -3.06 12.96
CA ARG A 553 11.28 -1.96 13.64
C ARG A 553 10.50 -0.65 13.48
N LEU A 554 10.34 0.09 14.57
CA LEU A 554 9.82 1.45 14.59
C LEU A 554 10.89 2.36 15.17
N GLY A 555 11.18 3.49 14.53
CA GLY A 555 12.26 4.38 14.99
C GLY A 555 11.91 5.16 16.27
N ARG A 556 10.63 5.20 16.65
CA ARG A 556 10.10 5.69 17.94
C ARG A 556 9.05 4.72 18.46
N ASP A 557 8.82 4.71 19.78
CA ASP A 557 7.62 4.10 20.35
C ASP A 557 6.43 5.03 20.07
N ILE A 558 5.50 4.57 19.23
CA ILE A 558 4.32 5.34 18.78
C ILE A 558 3.06 4.47 18.83
N PRO A 559 1.87 5.05 19.11
CA PRO A 559 0.59 4.37 19.01
C PRO A 559 0.30 3.85 17.60
N ILE A 560 -0.21 2.62 17.52
CA ILE A 560 -0.73 2.00 16.31
C ILE A 560 -2.11 1.43 16.63
N LEU A 561 -3.12 1.88 15.87
CA LEU A 561 -4.47 1.35 15.90
C LEU A 561 -4.79 0.79 14.51
N ASP A 562 -4.53 -0.50 14.31
CA ASP A 562 -4.82 -1.21 13.05
C ASP A 562 -6.32 -1.49 12.98
N VAL A 563 -6.99 -0.84 12.04
CA VAL A 563 -8.45 -0.83 11.91
C VAL A 563 -8.83 -1.55 10.62
N ARG A 564 -9.51 -2.68 10.75
CA ARG A 564 -9.70 -3.59 9.64
C ARG A 564 -11.16 -3.92 9.38
N HIS A 565 -11.47 -3.96 8.10
CA HIS A 565 -12.68 -4.57 7.56
C HIS A 565 -12.45 -6.08 7.36
N TYR A 566 -13.40 -6.91 7.77
CA TYR A 566 -13.41 -8.33 7.40
C TYR A 566 -13.98 -8.49 5.99
N LEU A 567 -13.20 -9.07 5.07
CA LEU A 567 -13.52 -9.14 3.64
C LEU A 567 -13.24 -10.51 3.00
N GLU A 568 -12.91 -11.55 3.78
CA GLU A 568 -12.61 -12.89 3.24
C GLU A 568 -13.80 -13.46 2.43
N ASP A 569 -15.05 -13.10 2.80
CA ASP A 569 -16.26 -13.52 2.09
C ASP A 569 -16.48 -12.84 0.73
N GLN A 570 -15.69 -11.80 0.43
CA GLN A 570 -15.59 -11.15 -0.88
C GLN A 570 -14.41 -11.66 -1.71
N LEU A 571 -13.62 -12.61 -1.18
CA LEU A 571 -12.34 -13.08 -1.75
C LEU A 571 -11.33 -11.95 -2.02
N ASP A 572 -11.41 -10.87 -1.25
CA ASP A 572 -10.59 -9.68 -1.44
C ASP A 572 -9.11 -9.93 -1.09
N MET A 573 -8.19 -9.25 -1.78
CA MET A 573 -6.75 -9.29 -1.51
C MET A 573 -6.38 -9.00 -0.05
N HIS A 574 -7.19 -8.19 0.66
CA HIS A 574 -6.99 -7.84 2.05
C HIS A 574 -7.34 -9.03 2.95
N ASN A 575 -6.43 -10.00 3.07
CA ASN A 575 -6.55 -11.14 3.98
C ASN A 575 -6.32 -10.76 5.46
N VAL A 576 -7.16 -11.24 6.38
CA VAL A 576 -7.17 -10.82 7.80
C VAL A 576 -5.91 -11.18 8.58
N HIS A 577 -5.18 -12.21 8.16
CA HIS A 577 -3.97 -12.64 8.88
C HIS A 577 -2.89 -11.55 8.94
N GLN A 578 -2.90 -10.58 8.01
CA GLN A 578 -1.88 -9.54 7.84
C GLN A 578 -1.68 -8.66 9.09
N SER A 579 -2.74 -8.35 9.85
CA SER A 579 -2.61 -7.63 11.13
C SER A 579 -1.81 -8.42 12.17
N PHE A 580 -1.92 -9.76 12.15
CA PHE A 580 -1.11 -10.65 13.00
C PHE A 580 0.31 -10.84 12.45
N VAL A 581 0.52 -10.74 11.13
CA VAL A 581 1.85 -10.65 10.50
C VAL A 581 2.60 -9.42 11.02
N VAL A 582 1.99 -8.23 10.91
CA VAL A 582 2.51 -6.96 11.46
C VAL A 582 2.84 -7.13 12.94
N ARG A 583 1.88 -7.63 13.74
CA ARG A 583 2.04 -7.81 15.18
C ARG A 583 3.20 -8.75 15.53
N GLU A 584 3.38 -9.86 14.82
CA GLU A 584 4.50 -10.78 15.08
C GLU A 584 5.85 -10.18 14.65
N ARG A 585 5.90 -9.42 13.54
CA ARG A 585 7.12 -8.69 13.16
C ARG A 585 7.51 -7.67 14.22
N ILE A 586 6.56 -6.84 14.70
CA ILE A 586 6.79 -5.90 15.81
C ILE A 586 7.23 -6.65 17.08
N ARG A 587 6.54 -7.74 17.45
CA ARG A 587 6.92 -8.57 18.61
C ARG A 587 8.35 -9.06 18.55
N ARG A 588 8.76 -9.58 17.39
CA ARG A 588 10.09 -10.15 17.15
C ARG A 588 11.19 -9.08 17.13
N SER A 589 10.90 -7.88 16.64
CA SER A 589 11.88 -6.80 16.50
C SER A 589 11.94 -5.89 17.72
N MET A 590 10.80 -5.38 18.21
CA MET A 590 10.70 -4.47 19.36
C MET A 590 10.62 -5.19 20.72
N GLY A 591 10.24 -6.48 20.73
CA GLY A 591 10.18 -7.29 21.95
C GLY A 591 8.93 -7.09 22.81
N SER A 592 8.05 -6.16 22.43
CA SER A 592 6.66 -6.01 22.91
C SER A 592 5.77 -5.57 21.75
N VAL A 593 4.45 -5.68 21.93
CA VAL A 593 3.41 -5.19 21.01
C VAL A 593 2.40 -4.27 21.72
N ASP A 594 2.73 -3.78 22.92
CA ASP A 594 1.83 -2.96 23.74
C ASP A 594 1.40 -1.66 23.03
N ASN A 595 2.16 -1.20 22.04
CA ASN A 595 1.85 -0.04 21.23
C ASN A 595 0.91 -0.35 20.02
N HIS A 596 0.60 -1.62 19.75
CA HIS A 596 -0.17 -2.06 18.58
C HIS A 596 -1.49 -2.73 18.98
N VAL A 597 -2.60 -2.06 18.68
CA VAL A 597 -3.98 -2.51 18.95
C VAL A 597 -4.67 -2.89 17.64
N ILE A 598 -5.40 -4.01 17.62
CA ILE A 598 -6.11 -4.53 16.44
C ILE A 598 -7.63 -4.45 16.65
N TRP A 599 -8.30 -3.73 15.76
CA TRP A 599 -9.74 -3.47 15.74
C TRP A 599 -10.37 -4.00 14.44
N PHE A 600 -11.20 -5.04 14.52
CA PHE A 600 -11.91 -5.58 13.34
C PHE A 600 -13.40 -5.23 13.35
N GLN A 601 -13.94 -4.83 12.20
CA GLN A 601 -15.38 -4.72 11.98
C GLN A 601 -15.81 -5.70 10.87
N ASP A 602 -16.89 -6.45 11.10
CA ASP A 602 -17.59 -7.22 10.07
C ASP A 602 -18.10 -6.25 8.99
N ALA A 603 -17.38 -6.19 7.87
CA ALA A 603 -17.42 -5.03 7.00
C ALA A 603 -18.36 -5.24 5.83
N ARG A 604 -19.61 -4.90 6.09
CA ARG A 604 -20.56 -4.60 5.02
C ARG A 604 -20.94 -3.15 5.26
N PRO A 605 -20.19 -2.18 4.69
CA PRO A 605 -20.68 -0.82 4.50
C PRO A 605 -22.05 -0.88 3.81
N GLU A 606 -22.21 -1.93 3.01
CA GLU A 606 -23.42 -2.42 2.39
C GLU A 606 -24.58 -2.77 3.33
N GLU A 607 -24.38 -2.59 4.63
CA GLU A 607 -25.35 -2.72 5.68
C GLU A 607 -25.43 -1.55 6.70
N ASP A 608 -24.36 -0.80 6.98
CA ASP A 608 -24.43 0.45 7.78
C ASP A 608 -23.18 1.33 7.57
N GLU A 609 -23.18 2.19 6.54
CA GLU A 609 -22.12 3.19 6.30
C GLU A 609 -21.87 4.10 7.53
N GLU A 610 -22.92 4.37 8.32
CA GLU A 610 -22.80 5.19 9.53
C GLU A 610 -22.01 4.45 10.62
N ALA A 611 -22.05 3.10 10.68
CA ALA A 611 -21.24 2.31 11.61
C ALA A 611 -19.74 2.50 11.37
N THR A 612 -19.29 2.43 10.12
CA THR A 612 -17.88 2.65 9.76
C THR A 612 -17.44 4.09 10.08
N SER A 613 -18.24 5.11 9.73
CA SER A 613 -17.91 6.50 10.07
C SER A 613 -17.89 6.75 11.58
N ARG A 614 -18.81 6.15 12.36
CA ARG A 614 -18.78 6.15 13.84
C ARG A 614 -17.50 5.51 14.40
N LEU A 615 -17.01 4.42 13.80
CA LEU A 615 -15.76 3.78 14.20
C LEU A 615 -14.56 4.73 13.95
N LEU A 616 -14.46 5.33 12.76
CA LEU A 616 -13.36 6.26 12.43
C LEU A 616 -13.35 7.53 13.29
N MET A 617 -14.51 8.09 13.62
CA MET A 617 -14.59 9.22 14.57
C MET A 617 -14.12 8.82 15.98
N ASN A 618 -14.40 7.59 16.42
CA ASN A 618 -13.86 7.07 17.69
C ASN A 618 -12.34 6.84 17.63
N VAL A 619 -11.83 6.32 16.52
CA VAL A 619 -10.39 6.12 16.26
C VAL A 619 -9.62 7.44 16.43
N TYR A 620 -10.08 8.54 15.81
CA TYR A 620 -9.40 9.84 15.96
C TYR A 620 -9.39 10.35 17.41
N ARG A 621 -10.47 10.15 18.17
CA ARG A 621 -10.55 10.54 19.58
C ARG A 621 -9.63 9.71 20.47
N VAL A 622 -9.66 8.39 20.32
CA VAL A 622 -8.78 7.47 21.09
C VAL A 622 -7.31 7.77 20.77
N MET A 623 -7.00 8.09 19.51
CA MET A 623 -5.64 8.44 19.11
C MET A 623 -5.19 9.80 19.67
N ASP A 624 -6.05 10.83 19.68
CA ASP A 624 -5.77 12.12 20.34
C ASP A 624 -5.47 11.91 21.83
N GLU A 625 -6.31 11.16 22.55
CA GLU A 625 -6.09 10.87 23.98
C GLU A 625 -4.76 10.14 24.21
N TRP A 626 -4.42 9.16 23.38
CA TRP A 626 -3.20 8.36 23.52
C TRP A 626 -1.93 9.20 23.26
N VAL A 627 -1.87 9.90 22.14
CA VAL A 627 -0.70 10.72 21.76
C VAL A 627 -0.49 11.87 22.73
N LEU A 628 -1.56 12.58 23.13
CA LEU A 628 -1.44 13.67 24.10
C LEU A 628 -1.01 13.19 25.48
N SER A 629 -1.45 12.00 25.89
CA SER A 629 -1.00 11.39 27.15
C SER A 629 0.48 11.02 27.10
N MET A 630 1.01 10.54 25.96
CA MET A 630 2.45 10.35 25.75
C MET A 630 3.22 11.68 25.81
N GLN A 631 2.74 12.71 25.12
CA GLN A 631 3.40 14.02 25.11
C GLN A 631 3.42 14.74 26.47
N ALA A 632 2.55 14.35 27.40
CA ALA A 632 2.48 14.94 28.74
C ALA A 632 3.61 14.49 29.68
N ASP A 633 4.28 13.38 29.40
CA ASP A 633 5.39 12.85 30.21
C ASP A 633 6.54 12.37 29.31
N ALA A 634 7.73 12.95 29.47
CA ALA A 634 8.90 12.64 28.65
C ALA A 634 9.47 11.23 28.89
N ASP A 635 9.08 10.56 29.98
CA ASP A 635 9.43 9.17 30.27
C ASP A 635 8.31 8.17 29.87
N ALA A 636 7.21 8.64 29.25
CA ALA A 636 6.10 7.78 28.83
C ALA A 636 6.45 6.87 27.64
N THR A 637 5.95 5.63 27.72
CA THR A 637 5.79 4.71 26.60
C THR A 637 4.33 4.65 26.15
N ALA A 638 4.09 4.22 24.91
CA ALA A 638 2.73 3.99 24.41
C ALA A 638 1.96 3.00 25.31
N ALA A 639 2.64 1.99 25.87
CA ALA A 639 2.07 1.08 26.85
C ALA A 639 1.58 1.80 28.13
N SER A 640 2.35 2.76 28.65
CA SER A 640 2.11 3.41 29.93
C SER A 640 0.97 4.44 29.93
N THR A 641 0.64 4.96 28.76
CA THR A 641 -0.36 6.03 28.54
C THR A 641 -1.52 5.60 27.66
N LYS A 642 -1.61 4.31 27.33
CA LYS A 642 -2.68 3.69 26.57
C LYS A 642 -4.06 4.02 27.19
N PRO A 643 -4.97 4.68 26.46
CA PRO A 643 -6.35 4.91 26.90
C PRO A 643 -7.07 3.60 27.20
N SER A 644 -8.04 3.61 28.12
CA SER A 644 -8.79 2.39 28.48
C SER A 644 -9.59 1.79 27.31
N GLU A 645 -9.87 2.58 26.28
CA GLU A 645 -10.54 2.12 25.06
C GLU A 645 -9.56 1.54 24.02
N ALA A 646 -8.26 1.84 24.11
CA ALA A 646 -7.23 1.37 23.18
C ALA A 646 -6.80 -0.08 23.50
N VAL A 647 -7.77 -0.98 23.55
CA VAL A 647 -7.61 -2.43 23.72
C VAL A 647 -8.06 -3.16 22.46
N ASP A 648 -7.55 -4.37 22.24
CA ASP A 648 -7.99 -5.21 21.13
C ASP A 648 -9.50 -5.44 21.20
N ALA A 649 -10.18 -5.37 20.05
CA ALA A 649 -11.63 -5.38 20.00
C ALA A 649 -12.16 -5.78 18.62
N CYS A 650 -13.43 -6.16 18.58
CA CYS A 650 -14.13 -6.35 17.32
C CYS A 650 -15.63 -6.03 17.39
N TRP A 651 -16.21 -5.71 16.23
CA TRP A 651 -17.61 -5.29 16.06
C TRP A 651 -18.31 -6.05 14.94
N ASP A 652 -19.61 -6.26 15.11
CA ASP A 652 -20.48 -6.73 14.04
C ASP A 652 -20.79 -5.61 13.04
N THR A 653 -21.51 -5.97 11.98
CA THR A 653 -21.85 -5.08 10.88
C THR A 653 -22.69 -3.87 11.30
N SER A 654 -23.48 -3.98 12.38
CA SER A 654 -24.24 -2.85 12.93
C SER A 654 -23.40 -1.90 13.80
N GLY A 655 -22.11 -2.21 13.98
CA GLY A 655 -21.23 -1.52 14.93
C GLY A 655 -21.52 -1.91 16.39
N GLN A 656 -22.18 -3.03 16.65
CA GLN A 656 -22.26 -3.58 18.01
C GLN A 656 -20.95 -4.29 18.33
N GLN A 657 -20.35 -3.98 19.48
CA GLN A 657 -19.13 -4.66 19.93
C GLN A 657 -19.44 -6.14 20.25
N ILE A 658 -18.63 -7.03 19.67
CA ILE A 658 -18.68 -8.48 19.89
C ILE A 658 -17.89 -8.82 21.16
N ALA A 659 -16.62 -8.40 21.21
CA ALA A 659 -15.72 -8.56 22.35
C ALA A 659 -14.65 -7.46 22.37
N SER A 660 -14.03 -7.25 23.54
CA SER A 660 -12.82 -6.43 23.69
C SER A 660 -12.00 -6.80 24.93
N GLY A 661 -10.71 -6.47 24.90
CA GLY A 661 -9.75 -6.70 25.98
C GLY A 661 -8.66 -7.71 25.64
N ASP A 662 -7.88 -8.09 26.66
CA ASP A 662 -6.80 -9.07 26.52
C ASP A 662 -7.35 -10.43 26.08
N GLY A 663 -6.68 -11.07 25.11
CA GLY A 663 -6.97 -12.45 24.68
C GLY A 663 -8.12 -12.64 23.70
N VAL A 664 -8.83 -11.58 23.27
CA VAL A 664 -9.90 -11.72 22.25
C VAL A 664 -9.40 -12.22 20.89
N TRP A 665 -8.11 -12.05 20.62
CA TRP A 665 -7.39 -12.57 19.44
C TRP A 665 -6.47 -13.76 19.75
N ASP A 666 -6.56 -14.38 20.94
CA ASP A 666 -5.78 -15.59 21.24
C ASP A 666 -6.15 -16.71 20.24
N GLY A 667 -5.13 -17.48 19.83
CA GLY A 667 -5.26 -18.51 18.79
C GLY A 667 -5.22 -17.98 17.35
N ALA A 668 -5.31 -16.66 17.09
CA ALA A 668 -5.38 -16.14 15.72
C ALA A 668 -4.17 -16.50 14.82
N VAL A 669 -2.97 -16.51 15.39
CA VAL A 669 -1.74 -16.92 14.69
C VAL A 669 -1.74 -18.43 14.43
N GLU A 670 -2.20 -19.21 15.41
CA GLU A 670 -2.32 -20.66 15.31
C GLU A 670 -3.40 -21.07 14.29
N LEU A 671 -4.52 -20.35 14.19
CA LEU A 671 -5.53 -20.51 13.14
C LEU A 671 -4.90 -20.25 11.76
N ALA A 672 -4.24 -19.11 11.54
CA ALA A 672 -3.58 -18.80 10.26
C ALA A 672 -2.51 -19.84 9.87
N LEU A 673 -1.71 -20.31 10.84
CA LEU A 673 -0.68 -21.33 10.60
C LEU A 673 -1.29 -22.71 10.32
N THR A 674 -2.34 -23.09 11.02
CA THR A 674 -2.93 -24.43 10.85
C THR A 674 -3.96 -24.48 9.72
N GLY A 675 -4.67 -23.40 9.44
CA GLY A 675 -5.94 -23.43 8.70
C GLY A 675 -7.08 -24.14 9.47
N GLU A 676 -6.87 -24.60 10.71
CA GLU A 676 -7.93 -25.28 11.47
C GLU A 676 -9.08 -24.30 11.72
N GLY A 677 -10.28 -24.61 11.23
CA GLY A 677 -11.46 -23.77 11.41
C GLY A 677 -11.72 -22.73 10.32
N ALA A 678 -10.75 -22.48 9.42
CA ALA A 678 -10.99 -21.65 8.23
C ALA A 678 -12.13 -22.23 7.36
N TRP A 679 -12.25 -23.56 7.33
CA TRP A 679 -13.21 -24.34 6.54
C TRP A 679 -14.63 -24.43 7.15
N THR A 680 -14.98 -23.59 8.13
CA THR A 680 -16.19 -23.79 8.95
C THR A 680 -16.83 -22.48 9.41
N ASP A 681 -18.16 -22.47 9.55
CA ASP A 681 -18.96 -21.36 10.10
C ASP A 681 -18.47 -20.81 11.47
N LYS A 682 -17.61 -21.55 12.18
CA LYS A 682 -17.06 -21.22 13.51
C LYS A 682 -15.69 -21.88 13.72
N ALA A 683 -14.67 -21.09 14.05
CA ALA A 683 -13.36 -21.61 14.42
C ALA A 683 -13.43 -22.61 15.62
N PRO A 684 -12.46 -23.53 15.76
CA PRO A 684 -12.39 -24.41 16.91
C PRO A 684 -12.22 -23.62 18.21
N ALA A 685 -12.68 -24.17 19.34
CA ALA A 685 -12.50 -23.52 20.66
C ALA A 685 -11.05 -23.59 21.18
N GLU A 686 -10.22 -24.47 20.61
CA GLU A 686 -8.80 -24.61 20.92
C GLU A 686 -8.07 -25.04 19.63
N VAL A 687 -6.93 -24.41 19.33
CA VAL A 687 -6.05 -24.73 18.20
C VAL A 687 -4.61 -24.78 18.71
N GLY A 688 -3.85 -25.82 18.36
CA GLY A 688 -2.44 -25.96 18.81
C GLY A 688 -2.21 -26.00 20.34
N GLY A 689 -3.27 -26.16 21.16
CA GLY A 689 -3.20 -26.03 22.62
C GLY A 689 -3.45 -24.60 23.16
N VAL A 690 -3.86 -23.67 22.31
CA VAL A 690 -4.24 -22.29 22.62
C VAL A 690 -5.76 -22.16 22.52
N THR A 691 -6.42 -21.62 23.54
CA THR A 691 -7.86 -21.30 23.49
C THR A 691 -8.10 -20.18 22.50
N VAL A 692 -9.07 -20.34 21.60
CA VAL A 692 -9.41 -19.31 20.61
C VAL A 692 -10.28 -18.23 21.28
N GLY A 693 -9.86 -16.97 21.17
CA GLY A 693 -10.58 -15.81 21.71
C GLY A 693 -11.84 -15.47 20.90
N ASP A 694 -12.79 -14.76 21.50
CA ASP A 694 -14.11 -14.52 20.90
C ASP A 694 -14.07 -13.79 19.54
N CYS A 695 -13.12 -12.88 19.33
CA CYS A 695 -12.94 -12.21 18.04
C CYS A 695 -12.30 -13.16 17.00
N ALA A 696 -11.26 -13.91 17.38
CA ALA A 696 -10.66 -14.94 16.52
C ALA A 696 -11.64 -16.10 16.20
N ALA A 697 -12.66 -16.32 17.04
CA ALA A 697 -13.71 -17.30 16.80
C ALA A 697 -14.84 -16.81 15.89
N TYR A 698 -15.09 -15.48 15.87
CA TYR A 698 -16.10 -14.85 15.00
C TYR A 698 -15.59 -14.63 13.58
N PHE A 699 -14.31 -14.30 13.42
CA PHE A 699 -13.67 -14.00 12.14
C PHE A 699 -12.72 -15.16 11.76
N PRO A 700 -13.12 -16.09 10.87
CA PRO A 700 -12.22 -17.08 10.28
C PRO A 700 -10.93 -16.45 9.74
N ILE A 701 -9.81 -17.17 9.85
CA ILE A 701 -8.50 -16.65 9.48
C ILE A 701 -7.84 -17.63 8.51
N HIS A 702 -7.79 -17.23 7.24
CA HIS A 702 -7.21 -18.03 6.17
C HIS A 702 -5.68 -17.85 6.12
N SER A 703 -5.03 -18.78 5.44
CA SER A 703 -3.58 -18.98 5.40
C SER A 703 -2.96 -18.38 4.12
N THR A 704 -1.76 -18.82 3.75
CA THR A 704 -1.16 -18.55 2.44
C THR A 704 -0.37 -19.76 1.94
N SER A 705 -0.07 -19.79 0.64
CA SER A 705 0.62 -20.91 -0.01
C SER A 705 2.00 -21.18 0.60
N ARG A 706 2.69 -20.11 1.03
CA ARG A 706 3.95 -20.19 1.80
C ARG A 706 3.76 -20.79 3.17
N ILE A 707 2.70 -20.40 3.87
CA ILE A 707 2.38 -20.94 5.20
C ILE A 707 2.02 -22.43 5.07
N VAL A 708 1.20 -22.82 4.09
CA VAL A 708 0.91 -24.23 3.72
C VAL A 708 2.18 -25.00 3.34
N ALA A 709 3.15 -24.35 2.68
CA ALA A 709 4.48 -24.91 2.38
C ALA A 709 5.42 -25.01 3.59
N GLY A 710 4.96 -24.64 4.79
CA GLY A 710 5.70 -24.73 6.06
C GLY A 710 6.22 -23.40 6.60
N GLY A 711 6.04 -22.29 5.89
CA GLY A 711 6.55 -20.96 6.23
C GLY A 711 6.01 -20.36 7.54
N PRO A 712 6.70 -19.33 8.06
CA PRO A 712 6.31 -18.62 9.28
C PRO A 712 5.16 -17.64 9.00
N ILE A 713 4.37 -17.32 10.04
CA ILE A 713 3.32 -16.29 9.96
C ILE A 713 3.87 -14.93 9.51
N THR A 714 5.15 -14.64 9.78
CA THR A 714 5.75 -13.34 9.43
C THR A 714 5.90 -13.11 7.93
N ASN A 715 5.75 -14.14 7.08
CA ASN A 715 5.77 -14.09 5.61
C ASN A 715 7.00 -13.39 4.99
N ASP A 716 8.11 -13.29 5.73
CA ASP A 716 9.32 -12.52 5.40
C ASP A 716 10.53 -13.43 5.16
N VAL A 717 10.28 -14.51 4.42
CA VAL A 717 11.27 -15.48 3.98
C VAL A 717 11.07 -15.73 2.48
N TYR A 718 11.62 -14.83 1.66
CA TYR A 718 11.67 -14.96 0.21
C TYR A 718 12.41 -16.24 -0.17
N LYS A 719 13.70 -16.26 0.17
CA LYS A 719 14.64 -17.33 -0.10
C LYS A 719 14.97 -18.02 1.21
N CYS A 720 14.46 -19.23 1.38
CA CYS A 720 14.74 -20.03 2.55
C CYS A 720 16.20 -20.54 2.55
N HIS A 721 16.77 -20.77 3.73
CA HIS A 721 17.93 -21.66 3.83
C HIS A 721 17.49 -23.09 3.51
N LEU A 722 18.32 -23.87 2.82
CA LEU A 722 17.98 -25.26 2.48
C LEU A 722 18.52 -26.26 3.51
N LYS A 723 17.76 -27.34 3.74
CA LYS A 723 18.16 -28.55 4.47
C LYS A 723 17.96 -29.79 3.57
N PRO A 724 18.81 -30.84 3.68
CA PRO A 724 18.62 -32.07 2.90
C PRO A 724 17.25 -32.72 3.16
N VAL A 725 16.68 -33.37 2.14
CA VAL A 725 15.41 -34.12 2.26
C VAL A 725 15.45 -35.14 3.40
N THR A 726 16.55 -35.86 3.56
CA THR A 726 16.80 -36.76 4.71
C THR A 726 16.61 -36.07 6.06
N ALA A 727 17.11 -34.84 6.22
CA ALA A 727 16.92 -34.07 7.44
C ALA A 727 15.47 -33.61 7.63
N ALA A 728 14.74 -33.29 6.55
CA ALA A 728 13.31 -32.97 6.63
C ALA A 728 12.48 -34.18 7.10
N ILE A 729 12.80 -35.37 6.60
CA ILE A 729 12.20 -36.64 7.05
C ILE A 729 12.54 -36.91 8.52
N ASP A 730 13.81 -36.82 8.92
CA ASP A 730 14.26 -37.06 10.30
C ASP A 730 13.67 -36.06 11.31
N ASN A 731 13.38 -34.82 10.89
CA ASN A 731 12.70 -33.81 11.71
C ASN A 731 11.19 -34.05 11.86
N GLY A 732 10.59 -34.90 11.01
CA GLY A 732 9.14 -35.15 10.99
C GLY A 732 8.33 -34.10 10.24
N ASP A 733 8.93 -33.33 9.33
CA ASP A 733 8.26 -32.26 8.57
C ASP A 733 7.03 -32.78 7.77
N TYR A 734 7.07 -34.05 7.36
CA TYR A 734 6.00 -34.74 6.62
C TYR A 734 4.90 -35.34 7.51
N GLY A 735 4.91 -35.08 8.82
CA GLY A 735 3.83 -35.40 9.76
C GLY A 735 3.37 -36.86 9.74
N ALA A 736 2.13 -37.09 9.31
CA ALA A 736 1.51 -38.41 9.20
C ALA A 736 2.08 -39.28 8.07
N TRP A 737 2.74 -38.68 7.07
CA TRP A 737 3.41 -39.40 6.00
C TRP A 737 4.87 -39.69 6.35
N ALA A 738 5.25 -40.96 6.25
CA ALA A 738 6.64 -41.39 6.27
C ALA A 738 7.06 -41.78 4.85
N PRO A 739 7.85 -40.96 4.13
CA PRO A 739 8.35 -41.30 2.80
C PRO A 739 9.16 -42.61 2.82
N ASN A 740 8.90 -43.50 1.86
CA ASN A 740 9.75 -44.66 1.61
C ASN A 740 10.95 -44.30 0.72
N ASP A 741 11.95 -45.19 0.63
CA ASP A 741 13.19 -44.99 -0.15
C ASP A 741 12.96 -44.41 -1.57
N ALA A 742 11.94 -44.88 -2.30
CA ALA A 742 11.66 -44.40 -3.66
C ALA A 742 10.92 -43.04 -3.68
N GLN A 743 10.13 -42.75 -2.66
CA GLN A 743 9.53 -41.42 -2.47
C GLN A 743 10.58 -40.40 -2.04
N GLN A 744 11.54 -40.79 -1.19
CA GLN A 744 12.69 -39.97 -0.86
C GLN A 744 13.56 -39.70 -2.09
N GLU A 745 13.85 -40.71 -2.92
CA GLU A 745 14.59 -40.52 -4.19
C GLU A 745 13.85 -39.55 -5.14
N ARG A 746 12.50 -39.59 -5.19
CA ARG A 746 11.70 -38.63 -5.95
C ARG A 746 11.77 -37.22 -5.34
N LEU A 747 11.70 -37.07 -4.02
CA LEU A 747 11.90 -35.79 -3.34
C LEU A 747 13.30 -35.21 -3.60
N GLU A 748 14.35 -36.03 -3.52
CA GLU A 748 15.74 -35.63 -3.82
C GLU A 748 15.94 -35.31 -5.31
N THR A 749 15.10 -35.86 -6.19
CA THR A 749 15.08 -35.50 -7.63
C THR A 749 14.38 -34.15 -7.87
N ILE A 750 13.26 -33.89 -7.20
CA ILE A 750 12.50 -32.63 -7.30
C ILE A 750 13.26 -31.48 -6.62
N PHE A 751 13.93 -31.76 -5.51
CA PHE A 751 14.64 -30.80 -4.65
C PHE A 751 16.13 -31.17 -4.52
N PRO A 752 16.92 -31.07 -5.61
CA PRO A 752 18.31 -31.54 -5.64
C PRO A 752 19.23 -30.79 -4.66
N ASP A 753 18.94 -29.52 -4.38
CA ASP A 753 19.67 -28.68 -3.43
C ASP A 753 19.12 -28.75 -2.00
N GLY A 754 18.03 -29.50 -1.79
CA GLY A 754 17.30 -29.61 -0.53
C GLY A 754 16.00 -28.80 -0.49
N VAL A 755 15.33 -28.86 0.66
CA VAL A 755 14.03 -28.23 0.93
C VAL A 755 14.16 -27.14 1.98
N CYS A 756 13.17 -26.25 2.08
CA CYS A 756 13.23 -25.10 2.99
C CYS A 756 13.37 -25.48 4.48
N ASP A 757 14.30 -24.80 5.13
CA ASP A 757 14.47 -24.73 6.58
C ASP A 757 13.85 -23.42 7.11
N TRP A 758 12.52 -23.42 7.24
CA TRP A 758 11.72 -22.30 7.74
C TRP A 758 12.02 -21.89 9.20
N SER A 759 12.93 -22.58 9.90
CA SER A 759 13.38 -22.18 11.24
C SER A 759 14.33 -20.97 11.24
N LYS A 760 14.69 -20.45 10.05
CA LYS A 760 15.63 -19.35 9.85
C LYS A 760 14.97 -18.17 9.13
N ARG A 761 15.57 -16.98 9.32
CA ARG A 761 15.28 -15.77 8.51
C ARG A 761 15.61 -16.02 7.03
N SER A 762 15.12 -15.16 6.14
CA SER A 762 15.52 -15.17 4.73
C SER A 762 17.04 -15.17 4.56
N VAL A 763 17.53 -15.91 3.57
CA VAL A 763 18.85 -15.65 2.99
C VAL A 763 18.84 -14.20 2.50
N GLY A 764 19.91 -13.45 2.80
CA GLY A 764 19.98 -12.01 2.55
C GLY A 764 19.54 -11.13 3.73
N TYR A 765 18.86 -11.66 4.77
CA TYR A 765 18.53 -10.83 5.93
C TYR A 765 19.81 -10.35 6.64
N PRO A 766 20.06 -9.03 6.77
CA PRO A 766 21.33 -8.50 7.30
C PRO A 766 21.55 -8.79 8.79
N GLY A 767 20.48 -9.11 9.52
CA GLY A 767 20.49 -9.32 10.97
C GLY A 767 20.52 -8.01 11.76
N LEU A 768 19.97 -8.01 12.97
CA LEU A 768 20.04 -6.84 13.86
C LEU A 768 21.49 -6.52 14.20
N SER A 769 21.93 -5.28 13.95
CA SER A 769 23.24 -4.83 14.39
C SER A 769 23.33 -4.84 15.92
N SER A 770 24.55 -4.92 16.45
CA SER A 770 24.76 -4.86 17.90
C SER A 770 24.30 -3.55 18.55
N THR A 771 23.97 -2.52 17.76
CA THR A 771 23.44 -1.24 18.24
C THR A 771 21.93 -1.33 18.41
N GLU A 772 21.21 -1.87 17.43
CA GLU A 772 19.75 -2.03 17.46
C GLU A 772 19.30 -3.00 18.58
N GLN A 773 20.04 -4.10 18.77
CA GLN A 773 19.81 -5.06 19.88
C GLN A 773 19.87 -4.42 21.29
N ARG A 774 20.39 -3.20 21.43
CA ARG A 774 20.44 -2.46 22.70
C ARG A 774 19.31 -1.45 22.86
N ALA A 775 18.65 -1.02 21.78
CA ALA A 775 17.47 -0.16 21.86
C ALA A 775 16.25 -0.98 22.31
N THR A 776 16.04 -2.15 21.68
CA THR A 776 14.88 -3.02 21.89
C THR A 776 14.82 -3.62 23.30
N ALA A 777 15.98 -3.99 23.86
CA ALA A 777 16.11 -4.46 25.24
C ALA A 777 15.74 -3.41 26.32
N SER A 778 15.57 -2.13 25.96
CA SER A 778 15.17 -1.07 26.88
C SER A 778 13.66 -1.01 27.14
N ALA A 779 12.82 -1.50 26.21
CA ALA A 779 11.37 -1.32 26.25
C ALA A 779 10.63 -2.37 27.10
N GLN A 780 11.16 -3.59 27.22
CA GLN A 780 10.41 -4.79 27.67
C GLN A 780 10.05 -4.88 29.17
N SER A 781 10.30 -3.86 30.01
CA SER A 781 10.42 -4.11 31.46
C SER A 781 9.17 -3.88 32.33
N HIS A 782 8.03 -3.39 31.81
CA HIS A 782 6.91 -2.88 32.64
C HIS A 782 5.49 -3.30 32.16
N GLY A 783 4.85 -4.24 32.88
CA GLY A 783 3.38 -4.32 32.97
C GLY A 783 2.73 -5.70 32.77
N SER A 784 1.92 -6.17 33.75
CA SER A 784 0.94 -7.26 33.56
C SER A 784 -0.09 -7.34 34.70
N ALA A 785 -1.39 -7.36 34.37
CA ALA A 785 -2.51 -7.94 35.17
C ALA A 785 -3.87 -7.79 34.45
N ALA A 786 -4.61 -8.89 34.28
CA ALA A 786 -5.88 -8.95 33.54
C ALA A 786 -7.16 -8.64 34.37
N PRO A 787 -8.31 -8.31 33.73
CA PRO A 787 -9.58 -7.96 34.39
C PRO A 787 -10.66 -9.08 34.34
N THR A 788 -11.88 -8.78 34.83
CA THR A 788 -13.07 -9.67 34.75
C THR A 788 -14.37 -8.91 34.42
N ASP A 789 -14.88 -9.17 33.22
CA ASP A 789 -16.25 -9.58 32.81
C ASP A 789 -17.54 -8.91 33.36
N ASP A 790 -18.50 -8.66 32.44
CA ASP A 790 -19.93 -9.07 32.45
C ASP A 790 -20.86 -8.11 31.64
N GLY A 791 -21.43 -8.55 30.49
CA GLY A 791 -22.90 -8.43 30.29
C GLY A 791 -23.58 -7.58 29.19
N THR A 792 -23.31 -7.83 27.89
CA THR A 792 -24.29 -8.14 26.78
C THR A 792 -25.48 -7.23 26.32
N ASP A 793 -25.74 -7.27 24.98
CA ASP A 793 -27.03 -7.34 24.22
C ASP A 793 -27.83 -6.05 23.81
N VAL A 794 -28.40 -5.83 22.58
CA VAL A 794 -28.24 -6.36 21.18
C VAL A 794 -28.89 -5.44 20.08
N GLY A 795 -28.29 -5.30 18.87
CA GLY A 795 -28.88 -5.63 17.54
C GLY A 795 -29.27 -4.56 16.46
N SER A 796 -28.69 -4.67 15.23
CA SER A 796 -29.36 -4.72 13.87
C SER A 796 -29.76 -3.44 13.06
N LEU A 797 -29.77 -3.33 11.69
CA LEU A 797 -29.23 -4.08 10.48
C LEU A 797 -29.58 -3.33 9.09
N TRP A 798 -28.69 -3.32 8.05
CA TRP A 798 -28.80 -3.17 6.54
C TRP A 798 -29.13 -1.85 5.75
N TRP A 799 -28.15 -1.20 5.04
CA TRP A 799 -27.98 -0.87 3.57
C TRP A 799 -26.66 -0.13 3.15
N VAL A 800 -26.03 -0.50 2.00
CA VAL A 800 -25.28 0.24 0.90
C VAL A 800 -24.74 -0.77 -0.16
N LEU A 801 -25.56 -1.61 -0.81
CA LEU A 801 -25.05 -2.53 -1.86
C LEU A 801 -24.62 -1.72 -3.10
N LEU A 802 -23.32 -1.37 -3.23
CA LEU A 802 -22.54 -0.81 -4.36
C LEU A 802 -21.21 -0.17 -3.88
N GLY A 803 -20.12 -0.93 -3.75
CA GLY A 803 -18.81 -0.38 -3.34
C GLY A 803 -17.56 -0.78 -4.16
N ALA A 804 -17.44 -2.04 -4.60
CA ALA A 804 -16.14 -2.64 -4.96
C ALA A 804 -16.08 -3.37 -6.31
N ALA A 805 -16.67 -2.79 -7.37
CA ALA A 805 -16.64 -3.41 -8.73
C ALA A 805 -16.38 -2.44 -9.90
N ILE A 806 -15.96 -1.19 -9.65
CA ILE A 806 -15.62 -0.21 -10.71
C ILE A 806 -14.34 0.57 -10.32
N GLY A 807 -13.21 -0.14 -10.30
CA GLY A 807 -11.87 0.44 -10.09
C GLY A 807 -11.06 0.66 -11.38
N LEU A 808 -11.29 -0.16 -12.42
CA LEU A 808 -10.63 -0.05 -13.73
C LEU A 808 -11.63 -0.37 -14.87
N ALA A 809 -12.32 0.65 -15.42
CA ALA A 809 -13.05 0.52 -16.70
C ALA A 809 -13.60 1.84 -17.31
N LEU A 810 -13.66 2.97 -16.58
CA LEU A 810 -14.41 4.16 -17.02
C LEU A 810 -13.73 5.52 -16.81
N VAL A 811 -12.64 5.77 -17.56
CA VAL A 811 -12.16 7.14 -17.86
C VAL A 811 -12.21 7.44 -19.36
N GLY A 812 -11.89 6.48 -20.24
CA GLY A 812 -11.77 6.71 -21.68
C GLY A 812 -13.02 6.97 -22.55
N ALA A 813 -14.27 6.87 -22.04
CA ALA A 813 -15.46 6.76 -22.91
C ALA A 813 -16.75 7.54 -22.51
N ALA A 814 -16.63 8.74 -21.93
CA ALA A 814 -17.79 9.64 -21.73
C ALA A 814 -17.68 11.04 -22.40
N TYR A 815 -16.53 11.39 -22.99
CA TYR A 815 -16.28 12.74 -23.53
C TYR A 815 -16.64 12.96 -25.01
N ALA A 816 -17.75 12.37 -25.47
CA ALA A 816 -18.29 12.59 -26.83
C ALA A 816 -19.82 12.78 -26.91
N GLY A 817 -20.58 12.59 -25.80
CA GLY A 817 -22.04 12.53 -25.85
C GLY A 817 -22.81 13.84 -25.55
N ALA A 818 -22.21 14.79 -24.83
CA ALA A 818 -22.96 15.87 -24.16
C ALA A 818 -22.71 17.31 -24.69
N ARG A 819 -22.31 17.47 -25.96
CA ARG A 819 -22.31 18.79 -26.63
C ARG A 819 -23.37 18.82 -27.74
N GLY A 820 -24.64 18.98 -27.34
CA GLY A 820 -25.76 18.76 -28.25
C GLY A 820 -27.13 19.32 -27.88
N ASP A 821 -27.24 20.41 -27.12
CA ASP A 821 -28.17 21.50 -27.53
C ASP A 821 -27.92 22.83 -26.80
N ARG A 822 -28.15 23.94 -27.50
CA ARG A 822 -28.08 25.31 -26.96
C ARG A 822 -29.43 25.99 -27.12
N SER A 823 -30.11 26.27 -26.01
CA SER A 823 -31.08 27.37 -25.88
C SER A 823 -31.24 27.81 -24.43
#